data_AF-G7EBK5-F1
#
_entry.id   AF-G7EBK5-F1
#
_cell.length_a   1.000
_cell.length_b   1.000
_cell.length_c   1.000
_cell.angle_alpha   90.00
_cell.angle_beta   90.00
_cell.angle_gamma   90.00
#
_symmetry.space_group_name_H-M   'P 1'
#
loop_
_entity.id
_entity.type
_entity.pdbx_description
1 polymer ?
#
loop_
_entity_poly.entity_id
_entity_poly.type
_entity_poly.pdbx_seq_one_letter_code
_entity_poly.pdbx_strand_id
1 'polypeptide(L)'
;MAKVNWGIVGCGNIAHTFAKSIVHCSNAQLIGAASTSVQRAKEFATPYNIQGYESYQALIQCPNIDAIYIANTHDQHFKTIAQCLTHNKHVLSEKPITVNAKQLQNLTELAKQQNCFLMEGVWMRFLPAIVKLQQLLSEGVIGHVHSVNANFSLPGSFADTHRLMNPATAGGALLDLGIYPISIADVVFNKTPEHIKSFVHKSTTGVDERSTAIVDYGNGQFASLASALQQNGPTEACINGELGYIRIPQFVGAQTLELHINGQDPQYFEYNFNDDESFKFEITHVTQCILQKQTQSSALPLSTSLRVMNIMDTLRAQWQLKYSSNVESAELKIKNKNTQQGYTMTTTHKLKGLSKAILLATCSLSASVAVAASNEPEQLYPPITSEVLPELAAKGSYNVGVKTLDLVNPAQFDPATQGQKDRPLKVEVWYPAANTAKAPLSSYTDETRSGKEFTLQADAMRDVAINNKEHYPVIVLSHGYTGYRTIMYYLGEHLASHGYIVVAIDHTDSTNADVDFKNAPFSGFFSTLINRSRDQQFVINYFNEQNNFASKQVDKKSAGVIGYSMGGYGAVNTIGGCYAFNEQTTAMFTGMKDPVQIEKVQQLLNSCAGGQYQNPKIDPRIKAMVAFAPWGGQHAIFDAKAMQNIRVPSLYVAGDLDDISGFEGIKNLYNQTGSQDKYMLTYKNARHNIAPHPAPAIAQSSSELDIGHYYEPSWSMRTINETNKHFVLAMMDCHVKGITTQCEYLDLPQNGDQAVVDAKPLPQWRGFDNRFSTGMDWQQAKPHAK
;
A
#
# COMPACT_ATOMS: atom_id res chain seq x y z
N MET A 1 18.42 36.54 20.15
CA MET A 1 17.76 35.69 19.14
C MET A 1 17.38 34.38 19.82
N ALA A 2 16.26 33.76 19.42
CA ALA A 2 15.89 32.45 19.95
C ALA A 2 16.95 31.40 19.59
N LYS A 3 17.28 30.50 20.52
CA LYS A 3 18.24 29.41 20.35
C LYS A 3 17.54 28.06 20.53
N VAL A 4 18.03 27.04 19.84
CA VAL A 4 17.65 25.64 20.03
C VAL A 4 18.72 24.99 20.91
N ASN A 5 18.30 24.42 22.03
CA ASN A 5 19.16 23.66 22.92
C ASN A 5 19.23 22.21 22.47
N TRP A 6 20.44 21.74 22.22
CA TRP A 6 20.72 20.43 21.66
C TRP A 6 21.24 19.46 22.70
N GLY A 7 20.81 18.21 22.57
CA GLY A 7 21.38 17.04 23.23
C GLY A 7 21.97 16.07 22.22
N ILE A 8 22.91 15.23 22.65
CA ILE A 8 23.47 14.13 21.84
C ILE A 8 23.17 12.79 22.49
N VAL A 9 22.62 11.86 21.72
CA VAL A 9 22.54 10.44 22.09
C VAL A 9 23.59 9.66 21.30
N GLY A 10 24.50 8.99 22.02
CA GLY A 10 25.62 8.27 21.43
C GLY A 10 26.90 9.10 21.46
N CYS A 11 27.91 8.63 22.18
CA CYS A 11 29.18 9.35 22.40
C CYS A 11 30.33 8.72 21.58
N GLY A 12 30.10 8.50 20.28
CA GLY A 12 31.09 7.97 19.34
C GLY A 12 31.86 9.07 18.59
N ASN A 13 32.74 8.68 17.67
CA ASN A 13 33.57 9.62 16.90
C ASN A 13 32.74 10.68 16.15
N ILE A 14 31.62 10.28 15.54
CA ILE A 14 30.78 11.20 14.76
C ILE A 14 30.08 12.25 15.64
N ALA A 15 29.81 11.92 16.91
CA ALA A 15 29.27 12.86 17.88
C ALA A 15 30.27 13.98 18.22
N HIS A 16 31.57 13.69 18.20
CA HIS A 16 32.60 14.72 18.37
C HIS A 16 32.62 15.70 17.20
N THR A 17 32.39 15.25 15.97
CA THR A 17 32.25 16.12 14.79
C THR A 17 31.07 17.07 14.97
N PHE A 18 29.89 16.55 15.30
CA PHE A 18 28.71 17.38 15.59
C PHE A 18 28.98 18.39 16.72
N ALA A 19 29.55 17.94 17.84
CA ALA A 19 29.83 18.80 18.99
C ALA A 19 30.87 19.89 18.72
N LYS A 20 31.81 19.66 17.79
CA LYS A 20 32.73 20.69 17.31
C LYS A 20 32.03 21.64 16.33
N SER A 21 31.22 21.14 15.40
CA SER A 21 30.55 21.99 14.40
C SER A 21 29.46 22.89 14.95
N ILE A 22 28.73 22.46 15.97
CA ILE A 22 27.64 23.24 16.54
C ILE A 22 28.11 24.57 17.16
N VAL A 23 29.37 24.70 17.57
CA VAL A 23 29.91 25.95 18.14
C VAL A 23 29.96 27.09 17.10
N HIS A 24 29.96 26.74 15.81
CA HIS A 24 29.93 27.69 14.70
C HIS A 24 28.50 28.12 14.31
N CYS A 25 27.47 27.64 15.01
CA CYS A 25 26.06 27.91 14.71
C CYS A 25 25.47 28.88 15.74
N SER A 26 25.15 30.11 15.33
CA SER A 26 24.72 31.19 16.24
C SER A 26 23.43 30.91 17.03
N ASN A 27 22.51 30.13 16.44
CA ASN A 27 21.20 29.81 17.02
C ASN A 27 21.10 28.39 17.59
N ALA A 28 22.19 27.65 17.69
CA ALA A 28 22.24 26.30 18.24
C ALA A 28 23.18 26.27 19.45
N GLN A 29 22.78 25.57 20.51
CA GLN A 29 23.60 25.42 21.71
C GLN A 29 23.58 23.96 22.17
N LEU A 30 24.75 23.31 22.21
CA LEU A 30 24.87 21.99 22.83
C LEU A 30 24.91 22.14 24.35
N ILE A 31 24.03 21.45 25.08
CA ILE A 31 23.97 21.53 26.55
C ILE A 31 24.03 20.16 27.23
N GLY A 32 23.90 19.06 26.47
CA GLY A 32 23.86 17.72 27.06
C GLY A 32 24.30 16.60 26.13
N ALA A 33 24.80 15.51 26.71
CA ALA A 33 25.07 14.26 25.99
C ALA A 33 24.76 13.03 26.87
N ALA A 34 24.37 11.92 26.23
CA ALA A 34 24.10 10.66 26.90
C ALA A 34 24.74 9.47 26.16
N SER A 35 25.14 8.47 26.93
CA SER A 35 25.67 7.18 26.48
C SER A 35 25.01 6.05 27.28
N THR A 36 25.16 4.81 26.85
CA THR A 36 24.80 3.63 27.66
C THR A 36 25.72 3.46 28.89
N SER A 37 26.86 4.15 28.91
CA SER A 37 27.77 4.22 30.06
C SER A 37 27.84 5.65 30.59
N VAL A 38 27.53 5.81 31.88
CA VAL A 38 27.65 7.09 32.60
C VAL A 38 29.06 7.66 32.48
N GLN A 39 30.07 6.80 32.56
CA GLN A 39 31.47 7.21 32.44
C GLN A 39 31.76 7.79 31.06
N ARG A 40 31.33 7.10 29.99
CA ARG A 40 31.49 7.59 28.61
C ARG A 40 30.76 8.91 28.37
N ALA A 41 29.56 9.08 28.93
CA ALA A 41 28.82 10.32 28.83
C ALA A 41 29.57 11.50 29.47
N LYS A 42 30.16 11.28 30.66
CA LYS A 42 30.98 12.28 31.35
C LYS A 42 32.28 12.61 30.60
N GLU A 43 32.97 11.59 30.11
CA GLU A 43 34.20 11.75 29.32
C GLU A 43 33.95 12.54 28.05
N PHE A 44 32.86 12.23 27.33
CA PHE A 44 32.46 12.98 26.13
C PHE A 44 32.07 14.42 26.46
N ALA A 45 31.35 14.65 27.56
CA ALA A 45 30.82 15.96 27.91
C ALA A 45 31.90 16.96 28.39
N THR A 46 32.97 16.46 29.00
CA THR A 46 33.99 17.29 29.65
C THR A 46 34.69 18.29 28.70
N PRO A 47 35.20 17.88 27.52
CA PRO A 47 35.85 18.81 26.59
C PRO A 47 34.94 19.92 26.04
N TYR A 48 33.63 19.68 26.03
CA TYR A 48 32.63 20.63 25.51
C TYR A 48 31.96 21.46 26.61
N ASN A 49 32.30 21.22 27.88
CA ASN A 49 31.70 21.88 29.04
C ASN A 49 30.15 21.78 29.05
N ILE A 50 29.63 20.57 28.78
CA ILE A 50 28.20 20.26 28.76
C ILE A 50 27.84 19.24 29.84
N GLN A 51 26.55 18.95 30.04
CA GLN A 51 26.11 17.94 31.00
C GLN A 51 26.18 16.52 30.41
N GLY A 52 26.87 15.61 31.12
CA GLY A 52 26.81 14.17 30.83
C GLY A 52 25.67 13.50 31.61
N TYR A 53 24.66 12.99 30.92
CA TYR A 53 23.50 12.32 31.50
C TYR A 53 23.74 10.82 31.69
N GLU A 54 23.18 10.25 32.75
CA GLU A 54 23.37 8.85 33.15
C GLU A 54 22.64 7.83 32.27
N SER A 55 21.71 8.28 31.42
CA SER A 55 20.99 7.43 30.47
C SER A 55 20.39 8.25 29.33
N TYR A 56 20.05 7.58 28.22
CA TYR A 56 19.29 8.21 27.12
C TYR A 56 17.98 8.81 27.62
N GLN A 57 17.28 8.09 28.49
CA GLN A 57 16.00 8.54 29.06
C GLN A 57 16.15 9.84 29.85
N ALA A 58 17.22 9.99 30.64
CA ALA A 58 17.47 11.19 31.43
C ALA A 58 17.70 12.44 30.55
N LEU A 59 18.45 12.29 29.45
CA LEU A 59 18.62 13.36 28.46
C LEU A 59 17.30 13.67 27.73
N ILE A 60 16.59 12.64 27.25
CA ILE A 60 15.32 12.77 26.53
C ILE A 60 14.25 13.46 27.39
N GLN A 61 14.25 13.23 28.71
CA GLN A 61 13.31 13.85 29.63
C GLN A 61 13.74 15.24 30.10
N CYS A 62 14.94 15.70 29.75
CA CYS A 62 15.41 17.01 30.19
C CYS A 62 14.55 18.12 29.55
N PRO A 63 13.91 18.99 30.34
CA PRO A 63 13.03 20.04 29.80
C PRO A 63 13.82 21.12 29.04
N ASN A 64 15.12 21.26 29.30
CA ASN A 64 15.97 22.26 28.66
C ASN A 64 16.47 21.83 27.28
N ILE A 65 16.27 20.58 26.86
CA ILE A 65 16.67 20.07 25.54
C ILE A 65 15.51 20.23 24.56
N ASP A 66 15.71 20.92 23.44
CA ASP A 66 14.70 21.11 22.39
C ASP A 66 14.85 20.05 21.29
N ALA A 67 16.10 19.76 20.91
CA ALA A 67 16.43 18.85 19.82
C ALA A 67 17.51 17.84 20.25
N ILE A 68 17.47 16.64 19.68
CA ILE A 68 18.42 15.57 19.95
C ILE A 68 19.07 15.14 18.64
N TYR A 69 20.40 15.14 18.64
CA TYR A 69 21.22 14.50 17.63
C TYR A 69 21.47 13.04 18.01
N ILE A 70 21.09 12.11 17.15
CA ILE A 70 21.24 10.66 17.39
C ILE A 70 22.43 10.14 16.59
N ALA A 71 23.45 9.66 17.30
CA ALA A 71 24.74 9.19 16.79
C ALA A 71 25.06 7.75 17.21
N ASN A 72 24.01 6.95 17.46
CA ASN A 72 24.16 5.53 17.80
C ASN A 72 24.55 4.70 16.57
N THR A 73 24.68 3.38 16.73
CA THR A 73 24.77 2.47 15.59
C THR A 73 23.41 2.32 14.89
N HIS A 74 23.43 1.91 13.61
CA HIS A 74 22.24 1.90 12.74
C HIS A 74 21.05 1.13 13.32
N ASP A 75 21.32 0.00 13.99
CA ASP A 75 20.31 -0.87 14.63
C ASP A 75 19.53 -0.17 15.75
N GLN A 76 20.06 0.90 16.33
CA GLN A 76 19.47 1.59 17.46
C GLN A 76 18.69 2.86 17.06
N HIS A 77 18.87 3.37 15.84
CA HIS A 77 18.25 4.63 15.42
C HIS A 77 16.73 4.58 15.57
N PHE A 78 16.10 3.54 15.03
CA PHE A 78 14.63 3.41 15.03
C PHE A 78 14.00 3.59 16.42
N LYS A 79 14.49 2.85 17.42
CA LYS A 79 13.96 2.91 18.79
C LYS A 79 14.28 4.23 19.48
N THR A 80 15.49 4.75 19.26
CA THR A 80 15.95 5.99 19.89
C THR A 80 15.19 7.20 19.36
N ILE A 81 14.99 7.28 18.03
CA ILE A 81 14.19 8.34 17.39
C ILE A 81 12.78 8.31 17.95
N ALA A 82 12.15 7.12 17.98
CA ALA A 82 10.79 7.01 18.48
C ALA A 82 10.65 7.49 19.93
N GLN A 83 11.60 7.13 20.81
CA GLN A 83 11.63 7.62 22.19
C GLN A 83 11.77 9.14 22.27
N CYS A 84 12.61 9.75 21.45
CA CYS A 84 12.77 11.21 21.40
C CYS A 84 11.46 11.89 20.97
N LEU A 85 10.85 11.40 19.89
CA LEU A 85 9.61 11.96 19.35
C LEU A 85 8.45 11.85 20.35
N THR A 86 8.29 10.72 21.06
CA THR A 86 7.23 10.58 22.08
C THR A 86 7.43 11.48 23.31
N HIS A 87 8.60 12.07 23.48
CA HIS A 87 8.87 13.07 24.51
C HIS A 87 8.96 14.49 23.92
N ASN A 88 8.37 14.69 22.73
CA ASN A 88 8.30 15.97 22.02
C ASN A 88 9.67 16.60 21.75
N LYS A 89 10.68 15.77 21.47
CA LYS A 89 12.01 16.25 21.07
C LYS A 89 12.12 16.25 19.55
N HIS A 90 12.63 17.35 19.00
CA HIS A 90 13.05 17.38 17.59
C HIS A 90 14.26 16.48 17.39
N VAL A 91 14.40 15.88 16.22
CA VAL A 91 15.43 14.88 15.97
C VAL A 91 16.16 15.15 14.67
N LEU A 92 17.49 15.19 14.77
CA LEU A 92 18.41 14.96 13.65
C LEU A 92 19.08 13.61 13.89
N SER A 93 18.83 12.63 13.05
CA SER A 93 19.42 11.29 13.23
C SER A 93 20.48 11.03 12.19
N GLU A 94 21.62 10.47 12.59
CA GLU A 94 22.65 10.00 11.68
C GLU A 94 22.12 9.04 10.62
N LYS A 95 22.86 8.99 9.52
CA LYS A 95 22.57 8.10 8.40
C LYS A 95 23.02 6.65 8.68
N PRO A 96 22.39 5.67 8.02
CA PRO A 96 21.04 5.79 7.49
C PRO A 96 20.07 5.98 8.68
N ILE A 97 19.03 6.79 8.49
CA ILE A 97 18.08 7.12 9.57
C ILE A 97 17.41 5.86 10.18
N THR A 98 17.28 4.80 9.38
CA THR A 98 16.78 3.48 9.77
C THR A 98 17.48 2.39 8.96
N VAL A 99 17.22 1.11 9.27
CA VAL A 99 17.83 0.00 8.50
C VAL A 99 16.97 -0.51 7.34
N ASN A 100 15.71 -0.05 7.25
CA ASN A 100 14.79 -0.33 6.16
C ASN A 100 13.71 0.77 6.04
N ALA A 101 12.98 0.78 4.93
CA ALA A 101 12.00 1.80 4.61
C ALA A 101 10.79 1.77 5.57
N LYS A 102 10.40 0.57 6.04
CA LYS A 102 9.24 0.40 6.92
C LYS A 102 9.46 1.08 8.28
N GLN A 103 10.66 0.97 8.85
CA GLN A 103 11.03 1.71 10.06
C GLN A 103 10.92 3.22 9.85
N LEU A 104 11.42 3.74 8.72
CA LEU A 104 11.37 5.18 8.44
C LEU A 104 9.93 5.69 8.22
N GLN A 105 9.08 4.90 7.58
CA GLN A 105 7.65 5.21 7.43
C GLN A 105 6.98 5.40 8.80
N ASN A 106 7.20 4.44 9.72
CA ASN A 106 6.63 4.51 11.07
C ASN A 106 7.13 5.75 11.84
N LEU A 107 8.41 6.10 11.72
CA LEU A 107 8.96 7.32 12.35
C LEU A 107 8.45 8.61 11.71
N THR A 108 8.23 8.61 10.40
CA THR A 108 7.67 9.75 9.68
C THR A 108 6.25 10.06 10.17
N GLU A 109 5.44 9.02 10.35
CA GLU A 109 4.10 9.15 10.94
C GLU A 109 4.16 9.64 12.38
N LEU A 110 5.04 9.06 13.20
CA LEU A 110 5.20 9.47 14.60
C LEU A 110 5.66 10.92 14.73
N ALA A 111 6.61 11.38 13.91
CA ALA A 111 7.07 12.77 13.91
C ALA A 111 5.93 13.74 13.56
N LYS A 112 5.10 13.39 12.56
CA LYS A 112 3.89 14.15 12.21
C LYS A 112 2.89 14.20 13.38
N GLN A 113 2.64 13.07 14.04
CA GLN A 113 1.71 12.98 15.18
C GLN A 113 2.16 13.84 16.36
N GLN A 114 3.46 13.86 16.65
CA GLN A 114 4.04 14.64 17.76
C GLN A 114 4.39 16.08 17.36
N ASN A 115 4.07 16.50 16.13
CA ASN A 115 4.44 17.80 15.56
C ASN A 115 5.92 18.16 15.79
N CYS A 116 6.79 17.16 15.66
CA CYS A 116 8.23 17.29 15.88
C CYS A 116 8.97 17.27 14.56
N PHE A 117 10.00 18.12 14.44
CA PHE A 117 10.96 18.04 13.36
C PHE A 117 11.72 16.72 13.37
N LEU A 118 11.79 16.06 12.22
CA LEU A 118 12.63 14.88 11.98
C LEU A 118 13.38 15.04 10.65
N MET A 119 14.70 14.81 10.67
CA MET A 119 15.53 14.78 9.46
C MET A 119 16.64 13.74 9.59
N GLU A 120 17.00 13.13 8.46
CA GLU A 120 18.19 12.29 8.32
C GLU A 120 19.45 13.14 8.11
N GLY A 121 20.53 12.82 8.81
CA GLY A 121 21.83 13.49 8.76
C GLY A 121 22.66 13.09 7.54
N VAL A 122 22.16 13.35 6.34
CA VAL A 122 22.97 13.23 5.10
C VAL A 122 23.69 14.56 4.86
N TRP A 123 24.63 14.89 5.74
CA TRP A 123 25.31 16.19 5.84
C TRP A 123 25.86 16.72 4.51
N MET A 124 26.36 15.84 3.62
CA MET A 124 26.90 16.22 2.30
C MET A 124 25.93 17.10 1.49
N ARG A 125 24.61 16.90 1.63
CA ARG A 125 23.58 17.62 0.86
C ARG A 125 23.55 19.12 1.17
N PHE A 126 24.03 19.50 2.35
CA PHE A 126 24.03 20.88 2.81
C PHE A 126 25.36 21.58 2.55
N LEU A 127 26.36 20.88 2.02
CA LEU A 127 27.65 21.48 1.68
C LEU A 127 27.49 22.48 0.53
N PRO A 128 28.19 23.63 0.57
CA PRO A 128 28.08 24.65 -0.46
C PRO A 128 28.34 24.14 -1.89
N ALA A 129 29.26 23.19 -2.06
CA ALA A 129 29.52 22.57 -3.36
C ALA A 129 28.31 21.80 -3.91
N ILE A 130 27.55 21.09 -3.06
CA ILE A 130 26.35 20.35 -3.48
C ILE A 130 25.17 21.30 -3.71
N VAL A 131 25.05 22.37 -2.92
CA VAL A 131 24.09 23.45 -3.21
C VAL A 131 24.40 24.10 -4.56
N LYS A 132 25.68 24.31 -4.87
CA LYS A 132 26.12 24.82 -6.18
C LYS A 132 25.82 23.84 -7.31
N LEU A 133 26.00 22.53 -7.10
CA LEU A 133 25.58 21.51 -8.07
C LEU A 133 24.08 21.67 -8.41
N GLN A 134 23.21 21.74 -7.39
CA GLN A 134 21.77 21.90 -7.59
C GLN A 134 21.43 23.18 -8.37
N GLN A 135 22.11 24.28 -8.06
CA GLN A 135 21.97 25.54 -8.80
C GLN A 135 22.33 25.35 -10.28
N LEU A 136 23.51 24.80 -10.57
CA LEU A 136 23.99 24.58 -11.94
C LEU A 136 23.04 23.66 -12.74
N LEU A 137 22.53 22.60 -12.12
CA LEU A 137 21.56 21.71 -12.75
C LEU A 137 20.25 22.45 -13.07
N SER A 138 19.76 23.29 -12.15
CA SER A 138 18.54 24.08 -12.37
C SER A 138 18.69 25.13 -13.49
N GLU A 139 19.91 25.64 -13.67
CA GLU A 139 20.26 26.58 -14.74
C GLU A 139 20.47 25.87 -16.09
N GLY A 140 20.52 24.53 -16.11
CA GLY A 140 20.70 23.74 -17.32
C GLY A 140 22.09 23.88 -17.96
N VAL A 141 23.12 24.26 -17.20
CA VAL A 141 24.44 24.62 -17.77
C VAL A 141 25.14 23.48 -18.53
N ILE A 142 24.82 22.22 -18.19
CA ILE A 142 25.35 21.03 -18.89
C ILE A 142 24.32 20.37 -19.80
N GLY A 143 23.19 21.03 -20.09
CA GLY A 143 22.09 20.49 -20.89
C GLY A 143 21.32 19.38 -20.16
N HIS A 144 20.68 18.49 -20.93
CA HIS A 144 20.00 17.33 -20.36
C HIS A 144 21.01 16.36 -19.73
N VAL A 145 20.80 15.96 -18.48
CA VAL A 145 21.68 15.01 -17.79
C VAL A 145 21.34 13.58 -18.19
N HIS A 146 22.32 12.86 -18.71
CA HIS A 146 22.17 11.46 -19.13
C HIS A 146 22.67 10.48 -18.08
N SER A 147 23.74 10.81 -17.35
CA SER A 147 24.29 9.86 -16.40
C SER A 147 24.97 10.43 -15.18
N VAL A 148 24.96 9.64 -14.11
CA VAL A 148 25.72 9.88 -12.87
C VAL A 148 26.63 8.69 -12.63
N ASN A 149 27.92 8.93 -12.42
CA ASN A 149 28.87 7.95 -11.91
C ASN A 149 29.31 8.38 -10.53
N ALA A 150 29.08 7.56 -9.50
CA ALA A 150 29.49 7.90 -8.13
C ALA A 150 30.03 6.68 -7.38
N ASN A 151 31.18 6.84 -6.74
CA ASN A 151 31.82 5.80 -5.95
C ASN A 151 32.21 6.32 -4.57
N PHE A 152 31.96 5.53 -3.52
CA PHE A 152 32.55 5.77 -2.21
C PHE A 152 33.11 4.48 -1.62
N SER A 153 34.44 4.38 -1.58
CA SER A 153 35.16 3.20 -1.09
C SER A 153 36.18 3.58 -0.03
N LEU A 154 36.28 2.78 1.03
CA LEU A 154 37.24 2.98 2.10
C LEU A 154 38.39 1.96 2.05
N PRO A 155 39.66 2.39 2.13
CA PRO A 155 40.83 1.52 1.99
C PRO A 155 41.26 0.82 3.29
N GLY A 156 40.31 0.44 4.16
CA GLY A 156 40.59 -0.10 5.50
C GLY A 156 40.60 -1.63 5.57
N SER A 157 41.26 -2.22 6.57
CA SER A 157 40.99 -3.61 6.98
C SER A 157 40.19 -3.58 8.26
N PHE A 158 38.99 -4.13 8.24
CA PHE A 158 38.09 -4.14 9.40
C PHE A 158 37.99 -5.55 9.94
N ALA A 159 38.23 -5.71 11.25
CA ALA A 159 37.97 -6.99 11.91
C ALA A 159 36.47 -7.32 11.87
N ASP A 160 36.12 -8.61 11.89
CA ASP A 160 34.73 -9.09 11.89
C ASP A 160 33.89 -8.53 13.06
N THR A 161 34.55 -8.15 14.16
CA THR A 161 33.92 -7.51 15.33
C THR A 161 33.62 -6.02 15.16
N HIS A 162 34.17 -5.38 14.12
CA HIS A 162 33.97 -3.96 13.84
C HIS A 162 32.50 -3.69 13.41
N ARG A 163 31.95 -2.52 13.78
CA ARG A 163 30.53 -2.18 13.48
C ARG A 163 30.14 -2.31 12.00
N LEU A 164 31.11 -2.08 11.11
CA LEU A 164 30.91 -2.15 9.65
C LEU A 164 30.85 -3.59 9.14
N MET A 165 31.50 -4.53 9.84
CA MET A 165 31.49 -5.95 9.48
C MET A 165 30.42 -6.72 10.27
N ASN A 166 29.83 -6.12 11.31
CA ASN A 166 28.91 -6.80 12.20
C ASN A 166 27.44 -6.69 11.74
N PRO A 167 26.76 -7.79 11.39
CA PRO A 167 25.36 -7.76 10.98
C PRO A 167 24.40 -7.38 12.11
N ALA A 168 24.78 -7.57 13.38
CA ALA A 168 23.96 -7.18 14.53
C ALA A 168 23.82 -5.66 14.68
N THR A 169 24.74 -4.88 14.12
CA THR A 169 24.69 -3.42 14.08
C THR A 169 24.22 -2.88 12.73
N ALA A 170 23.65 -3.74 11.86
CA ALA A 170 23.34 -3.44 10.46
C ALA A 170 24.54 -2.83 9.70
N GLY A 171 25.70 -3.50 9.83
CA GLY A 171 26.90 -3.17 9.06
C GLY A 171 26.75 -3.50 7.56
N GLY A 172 27.80 -3.19 6.80
CA GLY A 172 27.86 -3.33 5.35
C GLY A 172 28.20 -2.02 4.64
N ALA A 173 28.76 -2.14 3.43
CA ALA A 173 29.16 -1.00 2.61
C ALA A 173 27.95 -0.17 2.15
N LEU A 174 26.81 -0.80 1.86
CA LEU A 174 25.63 -0.15 1.30
C LEU A 174 25.03 0.87 2.27
N LEU A 175 24.71 0.43 3.49
CA LEU A 175 24.09 1.31 4.48
C LEU A 175 25.06 2.37 5.01
N ASP A 176 26.36 2.07 5.10
CA ASP A 176 27.34 3.04 5.62
C ASP A 176 27.88 3.98 4.53
N LEU A 177 28.18 3.48 3.35
CA LEU A 177 28.86 4.21 2.26
C LEU A 177 27.94 4.42 1.06
N GLY A 178 27.23 3.38 0.61
CA GLY A 178 26.40 3.38 -0.60
C GLY A 178 25.24 4.39 -0.59
N ILE A 179 24.75 4.77 0.60
CA ILE A 179 23.78 5.85 0.75
C ILE A 179 24.26 7.19 0.15
N TYR A 180 25.57 7.47 0.15
CA TYR A 180 26.13 8.72 -0.38
C TYR A 180 26.08 8.77 -1.92
N PRO A 181 26.62 7.79 -2.68
CA PRO A 181 26.40 7.72 -4.13
C PRO A 181 24.93 7.75 -4.53
N ILE A 182 24.06 7.00 -3.84
CA ILE A 182 22.62 7.00 -4.10
C ILE A 182 22.03 8.40 -3.87
N SER A 183 22.46 9.09 -2.81
CA SER A 183 22.00 10.45 -2.52
C SER A 183 22.48 11.48 -3.56
N ILE A 184 23.66 11.32 -4.18
CA ILE A 184 24.07 12.18 -5.29
C ILE A 184 23.19 11.96 -6.51
N ALA A 185 22.96 10.70 -6.91
CA ALA A 185 22.05 10.41 -8.02
C ALA A 185 20.65 10.97 -7.77
N ASP A 186 20.19 10.91 -6.52
CA ASP A 186 18.91 11.49 -6.11
C ASP A 186 18.89 13.03 -6.17
N VAL A 187 19.98 13.72 -5.82
CA VAL A 187 20.11 15.17 -6.01
C VAL A 187 19.99 15.55 -7.49
N VAL A 188 20.52 14.71 -8.39
CA VAL A 188 20.55 14.97 -9.84
C VAL A 188 19.20 14.68 -10.49
N PHE A 189 18.63 13.49 -10.25
CA PHE A 189 17.44 13.03 -10.96
C PHE A 189 16.14 13.32 -10.21
N ASN A 190 16.17 13.39 -8.88
CA ASN A 190 15.02 13.64 -7.99
C ASN A 190 13.74 12.84 -8.36
N LYS A 191 13.91 11.60 -8.80
CA LYS A 191 12.84 10.70 -9.26
C LYS A 191 13.06 9.30 -8.68
N THR A 192 12.00 8.51 -8.56
CA THR A 192 12.10 7.07 -8.27
C THR A 192 12.64 6.33 -9.50
N PRO A 193 13.60 5.40 -9.34
CA PRO A 193 14.11 4.61 -10.46
C PRO A 193 13.06 3.62 -10.98
N GLU A 194 13.11 3.34 -12.28
CA GLU A 194 12.25 2.36 -12.97
C GLU A 194 12.82 0.95 -12.86
N HIS A 195 14.15 0.82 -12.99
CA HIS A 195 14.85 -0.46 -12.88
C HIS A 195 16.17 -0.33 -12.12
N ILE A 196 16.55 -1.40 -11.41
CA ILE A 196 17.84 -1.49 -10.70
C ILE A 196 18.44 -2.86 -11.00
N LYS A 197 19.71 -2.90 -11.39
CA LYS A 197 20.51 -4.13 -11.51
C LYS A 197 21.79 -3.98 -10.71
N SER A 198 22.21 -5.01 -10.00
CA SER A 198 23.35 -4.90 -9.09
C SER A 198 24.10 -6.21 -8.91
N PHE A 199 25.35 -6.07 -8.46
CA PHE A 199 26.20 -7.17 -8.03
C PHE A 199 26.77 -6.86 -6.66
N VAL A 200 26.95 -7.89 -5.84
CA VAL A 200 27.49 -7.78 -4.48
C VAL A 200 28.54 -8.85 -4.24
N HIS A 201 29.55 -8.49 -3.48
CA HIS A 201 30.41 -9.43 -2.77
C HIS A 201 30.14 -9.28 -1.28
N LYS A 202 29.73 -10.37 -0.63
CA LYS A 202 29.48 -10.42 0.82
C LYS A 202 30.75 -10.83 1.55
N SER A 203 30.98 -10.25 2.72
CA SER A 203 32.05 -10.66 3.63
C SER A 203 31.78 -12.03 4.27
N THR A 204 32.75 -12.53 5.03
CA THR A 204 32.63 -13.73 5.90
C THR A 204 31.50 -13.61 6.93
N THR A 205 31.20 -12.41 7.39
CA THR A 205 30.13 -12.12 8.35
C THR A 205 28.74 -11.99 7.72
N GLY A 206 28.66 -12.02 6.39
CA GLY A 206 27.40 -11.99 5.63
C GLY A 206 26.87 -10.59 5.31
N VAL A 207 27.54 -9.52 5.74
CA VAL A 207 27.24 -8.15 5.28
C VAL A 207 27.82 -7.92 3.88
N ASP A 208 27.37 -6.89 3.17
CA ASP A 208 27.96 -6.53 1.89
C ASP A 208 29.30 -5.83 2.11
N GLU A 209 30.37 -6.41 1.57
CA GLU A 209 31.71 -5.84 1.62
C GLU A 209 31.90 -4.84 0.49
N ARG A 210 31.43 -5.18 -0.71
CA ARG A 210 31.43 -4.26 -1.88
C ARG A 210 30.26 -4.55 -2.79
N SER A 211 29.74 -3.49 -3.39
CA SER A 211 28.62 -3.55 -4.32
C SER A 211 28.75 -2.54 -5.45
N THR A 212 28.13 -2.88 -6.58
CA THR A 212 27.94 -1.98 -7.72
C THR A 212 26.51 -2.13 -8.24
N ALA A 213 25.92 -1.02 -8.66
CA ALA A 213 24.57 -0.96 -9.18
C ALA A 213 24.48 -0.06 -10.42
N ILE A 214 23.69 -0.50 -11.39
CA ILE A 214 23.16 0.33 -12.47
C ILE A 214 21.69 0.61 -12.15
N VAL A 215 21.36 1.89 -12.07
CA VAL A 215 20.02 2.39 -11.74
C VAL A 215 19.49 3.14 -12.97
N ASP A 216 18.34 2.71 -13.47
CA ASP A 216 17.64 3.31 -14.60
C ASP A 216 16.52 4.21 -14.08
N TYR A 217 16.54 5.48 -14.46
CA TYR A 217 15.52 6.47 -14.11
C TYR A 217 14.53 6.73 -15.26
N GLY A 218 14.61 5.97 -16.36
CA GLY A 218 13.81 6.15 -17.56
C GLY A 218 14.38 7.23 -18.48
N ASN A 219 13.84 7.33 -19.70
CA ASN A 219 14.23 8.34 -20.70
C ASN A 219 15.74 8.40 -20.99
N GLY A 220 16.46 7.28 -20.87
CA GLY A 220 17.91 7.21 -21.10
C GLY A 220 18.76 7.81 -19.98
N GLN A 221 18.19 8.04 -18.79
CA GLN A 221 18.92 8.55 -17.62
C GLN A 221 19.38 7.39 -16.71
N PHE A 222 20.69 7.25 -16.52
CA PHE A 222 21.27 6.12 -15.78
C PHE A 222 22.23 6.57 -14.68
N ALA A 223 22.27 5.85 -13.56
CA ALA A 223 23.33 6.00 -12.55
C ALA A 223 24.14 4.71 -12.42
N SER A 224 25.47 4.84 -12.38
CA SER A 224 26.40 3.79 -11.98
C SER A 224 26.97 4.13 -10.61
N LEU A 225 26.58 3.32 -9.62
CA LEU A 225 26.81 3.58 -8.21
C LEU A 225 27.62 2.44 -7.61
N ALA A 226 28.67 2.76 -6.88
CA ALA A 226 29.50 1.76 -6.22
C ALA A 226 29.84 2.15 -4.78
N SER A 227 29.96 1.14 -3.93
CA SER A 227 30.42 1.29 -2.56
C SER A 227 31.23 0.08 -2.11
N ALA A 228 32.29 0.30 -1.34
CA ALA A 228 33.14 -0.79 -0.87
C ALA A 228 33.84 -0.49 0.45
N LEU A 229 33.83 -1.48 1.33
CA LEU A 229 34.76 -1.62 2.42
C LEU A 229 36.01 -2.34 1.90
N GLN A 230 37.16 -2.04 2.50
CA GLN A 230 38.42 -2.72 2.20
C GLN A 230 38.89 -2.61 0.75
N GLN A 231 38.55 -1.51 0.09
CA GLN A 231 38.93 -1.25 -1.29
C GLN A 231 39.33 0.22 -1.45
N ASN A 232 40.46 0.46 -2.10
CA ASN A 232 40.81 1.79 -2.59
C ASN A 232 39.95 2.13 -3.80
N GLY A 233 39.33 3.30 -3.78
CA GLY A 233 38.62 3.87 -4.93
C GLY A 233 38.49 5.37 -4.78
N PRO A 234 38.38 6.12 -5.89
CA PRO A 234 38.13 7.56 -5.81
C PRO A 234 36.78 7.79 -5.14
N THR A 235 36.74 8.63 -4.10
CA THR A 235 35.47 9.15 -3.58
C THR A 235 35.09 10.31 -4.47
N GLU A 236 34.28 10.05 -5.49
CA GLU A 236 34.04 11.01 -6.57
C GLU A 236 32.64 10.82 -7.15
N ALA A 237 32.05 11.93 -7.59
CA ALA A 237 30.85 11.95 -8.41
C ALA A 237 31.09 12.73 -9.71
N CYS A 238 30.66 12.15 -10.84
CA CYS A 238 30.63 12.78 -12.16
C CYS A 238 29.20 12.78 -12.70
N ILE A 239 28.70 13.96 -13.08
CA ILE A 239 27.36 14.19 -13.63
C ILE A 239 27.53 14.61 -15.09
N ASN A 240 27.08 13.77 -16.03
CA ASN A 240 27.34 13.93 -17.46
C ASN A 240 26.06 14.37 -18.18
N GLY A 241 26.13 15.49 -18.90
CA GLY A 241 25.04 16.00 -19.72
C GLY A 241 25.45 16.24 -21.17
N GLU A 242 24.51 16.74 -21.97
CA GLU A 242 24.68 17.01 -23.41
C GLU A 242 25.79 18.02 -23.72
N LEU A 243 25.94 19.04 -22.88
CA LEU A 243 26.80 20.21 -23.15
C LEU A 243 28.12 20.18 -22.37
N GLY A 244 28.30 19.20 -21.49
CA GLY A 244 29.44 19.13 -20.58
C GLY A 244 29.21 18.19 -19.41
N TYR A 245 30.07 18.28 -18.40
CA TYR A 245 29.96 17.49 -17.18
C TYR A 245 30.38 18.27 -15.95
N ILE A 246 29.90 17.83 -14.78
CA ILE A 246 30.31 18.33 -13.47
C ILE A 246 31.02 17.21 -12.73
N ARG A 247 32.20 17.49 -12.20
CA ARG A 247 32.98 16.58 -11.37
C ARG A 247 33.10 17.13 -9.95
N ILE A 248 32.83 16.29 -8.96
CA ILE A 248 32.90 16.62 -7.54
C ILE A 248 33.86 15.65 -6.86
N PRO A 249 35.14 16.02 -6.74
CA PRO A 249 36.10 15.26 -5.94
C PRO A 249 35.67 15.23 -4.47
N GLN A 250 35.88 14.10 -3.81
CA GLN A 250 35.57 13.91 -2.39
C GLN A 250 34.14 14.33 -2.02
N PHE A 251 33.15 13.97 -2.85
CA PHE A 251 31.80 14.54 -2.79
C PHE A 251 31.08 14.42 -1.43
N VAL A 252 31.49 13.48 -0.58
CA VAL A 252 30.96 13.32 0.79
C VAL A 252 31.31 14.53 1.67
N GLY A 253 32.52 15.07 1.53
CA GLY A 253 33.02 16.27 2.19
C GLY A 253 33.40 17.35 1.18
N ALA A 254 32.55 17.54 0.16
CA ALA A 254 32.84 18.36 -1.01
C ALA A 254 33.24 19.81 -0.64
N GLN A 255 34.50 20.16 -0.91
CA GLN A 255 34.99 21.54 -0.88
C GLN A 255 35.19 22.10 -2.29
N THR A 256 35.23 21.25 -3.31
CA THR A 256 35.43 21.66 -4.69
C THR A 256 34.36 21.10 -5.62
N LEU A 257 34.02 21.87 -6.65
CA LEU A 257 33.19 21.45 -7.77
C LEU A 257 33.84 21.96 -9.05
N GLU A 258 34.01 21.07 -10.03
CA GLU A 258 34.59 21.36 -11.33
C GLU A 258 33.49 21.29 -12.39
N LEU A 259 33.31 22.36 -13.15
CA LEU A 259 32.36 22.45 -14.26
C LEU A 259 33.14 22.50 -15.58
N HIS A 260 32.86 21.54 -16.46
CA HIS A 260 33.49 21.41 -17.77
C HIS A 260 32.40 21.55 -18.83
N ILE A 261 32.45 22.63 -19.62
CA ILE A 261 31.51 22.88 -20.73
C ILE A 261 32.27 22.75 -22.05
N ASN A 262 31.66 22.11 -23.04
CA ASN A 262 32.29 21.88 -24.35
C ASN A 262 32.74 23.19 -25.00
N GLY A 263 34.04 23.27 -25.34
CA GLY A 263 34.64 24.44 -25.99
C GLY A 263 34.88 25.64 -25.06
N GLN A 264 34.76 25.47 -23.75
CA GLN A 264 35.08 26.48 -22.74
C GLN A 264 36.19 25.99 -21.80
N ASP A 265 36.91 26.93 -21.19
CA ASP A 265 37.86 26.60 -20.13
C ASP A 265 37.11 26.07 -18.89
N PRO A 266 37.66 25.05 -18.18
CA PRO A 266 37.03 24.54 -16.97
C PRO A 266 36.86 25.60 -15.88
N GLN A 267 35.74 25.56 -15.18
CA GLN A 267 35.44 26.44 -14.05
C GLN A 267 35.57 25.66 -12.74
N TYR A 268 36.22 26.26 -11.75
CA TYR A 268 36.45 25.67 -10.44
C TYR A 268 35.76 26.49 -9.37
N PHE A 269 34.94 25.84 -8.54
CA PHE A 269 34.31 26.43 -7.38
C PHE A 269 34.93 25.82 -6.12
N GLU A 270 35.54 26.66 -5.29
CA GLU A 270 36.21 26.24 -4.05
C GLU A 270 35.51 26.83 -2.83
N TYR A 271 35.28 25.99 -1.82
CA TYR A 271 34.59 26.30 -0.58
C TYR A 271 35.41 25.82 0.60
N ASN A 272 36.12 26.74 1.23
CA ASN A 272 37.00 26.41 2.35
C ASN A 272 36.20 26.35 3.66
N PHE A 273 36.26 25.20 4.32
CA PHE A 273 35.84 25.02 5.71
C PHE A 273 36.69 23.93 6.35
N ASN A 274 36.91 24.04 7.65
CA ASN A 274 37.70 23.04 8.39
C ASN A 274 36.85 21.80 8.69
N ASP A 275 37.50 20.67 9.01
CA ASP A 275 36.79 19.43 9.35
C ASP A 275 35.82 19.60 10.53
N ASP A 276 36.16 20.45 11.50
CA ASP A 276 35.31 20.79 12.63
C ASP A 276 34.12 21.69 12.28
N GLU A 277 34.07 22.25 11.07
CA GLU A 277 32.96 23.06 10.57
C GLU A 277 32.03 22.29 9.62
N SER A 278 32.38 21.06 9.25
CA SER A 278 31.67 20.25 8.25
C SER A 278 30.16 20.11 8.49
N PHE A 279 29.73 19.90 9.73
CA PHE A 279 28.32 19.69 10.07
C PHE A 279 27.57 21.01 10.30
N LYS A 280 28.25 22.17 10.29
CA LYS A 280 27.62 23.46 10.60
C LYS A 280 26.47 23.78 9.65
N PHE A 281 26.56 23.32 8.39
CA PHE A 281 25.57 23.59 7.36
C PHE A 281 24.24 22.88 7.64
N GLU A 282 24.27 21.57 7.95
CA GLU A 282 23.05 20.83 8.31
C GLU A 282 22.50 21.26 9.68
N ILE A 283 23.37 21.56 10.65
CA ILE A 283 22.96 22.03 11.98
C ILE A 283 22.24 23.37 11.85
N THR A 284 22.80 24.29 11.06
CA THR A 284 22.19 25.60 10.79
C THR A 284 20.84 25.43 10.12
N HIS A 285 20.75 24.58 9.10
CA HIS A 285 19.50 24.30 8.38
C HIS A 285 18.42 23.75 9.32
N VAL A 286 18.72 22.69 10.08
CA VAL A 286 17.77 22.07 11.02
C VAL A 286 17.34 23.06 12.10
N THR A 287 18.29 23.80 12.66
CA THR A 287 18.01 24.83 13.67
C THR A 287 17.06 25.89 13.11
N GLN A 288 17.25 26.33 11.87
CA GLN A 288 16.33 27.27 11.21
C GLN A 288 14.94 26.66 11.01
N CYS A 289 14.85 25.43 10.52
CA CYS A 289 13.57 24.73 10.37
C CYS A 289 12.81 24.64 11.70
N ILE A 290 13.49 24.27 12.79
CA ILE A 290 12.90 24.17 14.13
C ILE A 290 12.41 25.55 14.62
N LEU A 291 13.22 26.59 14.48
CA LEU A 291 12.82 27.95 14.87
C LEU A 291 11.65 28.49 14.04
N GLN A 292 11.53 28.04 12.79
CA GLN A 292 10.40 28.31 11.90
C GLN A 292 9.21 27.37 12.11
N LYS A 293 9.27 26.47 13.10
CA LYS A 293 8.23 25.48 13.44
C LYS A 293 7.90 24.53 12.29
N GLN A 294 8.87 24.26 11.43
CA GLN A 294 8.76 23.23 10.41
C GLN A 294 8.93 21.84 11.05
N THR A 295 8.26 20.84 10.51
CA THR A 295 8.32 19.44 10.97
C THR A 295 9.22 18.56 10.11
N GLN A 296 9.75 19.09 9.02
CA GLN A 296 10.70 18.43 8.13
C GLN A 296 11.48 19.47 7.33
N SER A 297 12.59 19.05 6.75
CA SER A 297 13.42 19.87 5.85
C SER A 297 12.82 19.92 4.45
N SER A 298 12.85 21.09 3.80
CA SER A 298 12.52 21.22 2.38
C SER A 298 13.66 20.76 1.46
N ALA A 299 14.91 20.84 1.92
CA ALA A 299 16.09 20.42 1.17
C ALA A 299 16.32 18.89 1.23
N LEU A 300 15.88 18.26 2.32
CA LEU A 300 15.91 16.81 2.53
C LEU A 300 14.63 16.37 3.24
N PRO A 301 13.49 16.33 2.52
CA PRO A 301 12.23 15.86 3.08
C PRO A 301 12.31 14.36 3.36
N LEU A 302 11.47 13.88 4.30
CA LEU A 302 11.45 12.47 4.66
C LEU A 302 11.05 11.55 3.49
N SER A 303 10.34 12.08 2.50
CA SER A 303 10.04 11.37 1.24
C SER A 303 11.30 11.06 0.43
N THR A 304 12.32 11.93 0.46
CA THR A 304 13.62 11.70 -0.17
C THR A 304 14.40 10.62 0.57
N SER A 305 14.50 10.72 1.90
CA SER A 305 15.12 9.65 2.72
C SER A 305 14.42 8.30 2.51
N LEU A 306 13.09 8.30 2.39
CA LEU A 306 12.32 7.09 2.09
C LEU A 306 12.62 6.52 0.70
N ARG A 307 12.76 7.37 -0.32
CA ARG A 307 13.13 6.97 -1.68
C ARG A 307 14.54 6.35 -1.71
N VAL A 308 15.52 6.98 -1.06
CA VAL A 308 16.89 6.46 -0.94
C VAL A 308 16.90 5.12 -0.19
N MET A 309 16.13 5.01 0.89
CA MET A 309 16.00 3.76 1.65
C MET A 309 15.35 2.65 0.83
N ASN A 310 14.32 2.94 0.02
CA ASN A 310 13.70 1.96 -0.89
C ASN A 310 14.69 1.43 -1.95
N ILE A 311 15.60 2.28 -2.44
CA ILE A 311 16.69 1.84 -3.32
C ILE A 311 17.60 0.85 -2.59
N MET A 312 18.02 1.19 -1.37
CA MET A 312 18.84 0.30 -0.55
C MET A 312 18.12 -1.02 -0.21
N ASP A 313 16.83 -1.00 0.11
CA ASP A 313 16.03 -2.21 0.34
C ASP A 313 15.93 -3.07 -0.93
N THR A 314 15.76 -2.46 -2.10
CA THR A 314 15.74 -3.17 -3.39
C THR A 314 17.07 -3.86 -3.66
N LEU A 315 18.20 -3.18 -3.42
CA LEU A 315 19.54 -3.75 -3.57
C LEU A 315 19.74 -4.93 -2.61
N ARG A 316 19.45 -4.76 -1.32
CA ARG A 316 19.55 -5.85 -0.32
C ARG A 316 18.65 -7.03 -0.69
N ALA A 317 17.45 -6.79 -1.23
CA ALA A 317 16.53 -7.84 -1.68
C ALA A 317 17.12 -8.65 -2.85
N GLN A 318 17.69 -7.98 -3.88
CA GLN A 318 18.39 -8.65 -4.99
C GLN A 318 19.53 -9.54 -4.49
N TRP A 319 20.21 -9.10 -3.43
CA TRP A 319 21.33 -9.80 -2.83
C TRP A 319 20.92 -10.89 -1.83
N GLN A 320 19.64 -11.00 -1.50
CA GLN A 320 19.16 -11.82 -0.38
C GLN A 320 19.94 -11.51 0.91
N LEU A 321 20.21 -10.24 1.16
CA LEU A 321 20.88 -9.76 2.37
C LEU A 321 19.80 -9.27 3.34
N LYS A 322 19.72 -9.91 4.51
CA LYS A 322 18.80 -9.53 5.58
C LYS A 322 19.56 -9.49 6.90
N TYR A 323 19.25 -8.53 7.75
CA TYR A 323 19.70 -8.54 9.14
C TYR A 323 18.73 -9.37 9.99
N SER A 324 19.10 -9.61 11.25
CA SER A 324 18.21 -10.33 12.17
C SER A 324 16.86 -9.61 12.33
N SER A 325 15.79 -10.35 12.63
CA SER A 325 14.45 -9.79 12.86
C SER A 325 14.43 -8.72 13.96
N ASN A 326 15.31 -8.81 14.96
CA ASN A 326 15.44 -7.81 16.03
C ASN A 326 15.95 -6.45 15.52
N VAL A 327 16.76 -6.45 14.47
CA VAL A 327 17.33 -5.26 13.83
C VAL A 327 16.34 -4.68 12.81
N GLU A 328 15.68 -5.54 12.03
CA GLU A 328 14.77 -5.10 10.96
C GLU A 328 13.33 -4.83 11.42
N SER A 329 12.94 -5.26 12.63
CA SER A 329 11.59 -5.06 13.14
C SER A 329 11.21 -3.57 13.15
N ALA A 330 10.02 -3.28 12.64
CA ALA A 330 9.41 -1.96 12.68
C ALA A 330 8.37 -1.83 13.81
N GLU A 331 8.35 -2.75 14.78
CA GLU A 331 7.41 -2.69 15.92
C GLU A 331 7.85 -1.62 16.94
N LEU A 332 6.98 -0.63 17.19
CA LEU A 332 7.16 0.35 18.25
C LEU A 332 6.53 -0.14 19.55
N LYS A 333 7.34 -0.76 20.43
CA LYS A 333 6.92 -1.14 21.79
C LYS A 333 7.14 0.00 22.77
N ILE A 334 6.33 1.06 22.71
CA ILE A 334 6.46 2.21 23.62
C ILE A 334 5.42 2.09 24.75
N LYS A 335 5.90 1.90 25.98
CA LYS A 335 5.07 2.00 27.20
C LYS A 335 4.98 3.48 27.59
N ASN A 336 3.84 4.14 27.37
CA ASN A 336 3.63 5.48 27.89
C ASN A 336 3.51 5.46 29.42
N LYS A 337 4.49 6.06 30.11
CA LYS A 337 4.42 6.45 31.52
C LYS A 337 3.83 7.85 31.61
N ASN A 338 2.51 7.97 31.55
CA ASN A 338 1.70 9.02 32.17
C ASN A 338 0.25 8.87 31.70
N THR A 339 -0.46 7.91 32.29
CA THR A 339 -1.91 7.89 32.54
C THR A 339 -2.23 6.57 33.25
N GLN A 340 -2.13 6.57 34.58
CA GLN A 340 -3.12 5.85 35.38
C GLN A 340 -4.41 6.67 35.28
N GLN A 341 -5.52 6.03 34.92
CA GLN A 341 -6.78 6.59 34.38
C GLN A 341 -6.77 6.78 32.86
N GLY A 342 -7.26 5.78 32.14
CA GLY A 342 -7.44 5.81 30.68
C GLY A 342 -8.64 6.66 30.31
N TYR A 343 -8.39 7.91 29.89
CA TYR A 343 -9.36 8.79 29.26
C TYR A 343 -8.95 9.05 27.81
N THR A 344 -9.85 8.68 26.89
CA THR A 344 -9.89 9.04 25.48
C THR A 344 -10.36 10.49 25.35
N MET A 345 -9.52 11.37 24.80
CA MET A 345 -9.85 12.80 24.62
C MET A 345 -10.88 12.99 23.50
N THR A 346 -12.09 13.37 23.90
CA THR A 346 -13.09 14.07 23.09
C THR A 346 -12.87 15.57 23.24
N THR A 347 -12.83 16.33 22.14
CA THR A 347 -13.08 17.78 22.18
C THR A 347 -13.67 18.25 20.86
N THR A 348 -14.97 18.51 20.89
CA THR A 348 -15.72 19.31 19.93
C THR A 348 -15.64 20.78 20.34
N HIS A 349 -15.27 21.70 19.43
CA HIS A 349 -15.63 23.11 19.59
C HIS A 349 -16.05 23.76 18.27
N LYS A 350 -17.22 24.39 18.33
CA LYS A 350 -17.95 25.15 17.33
C LYS A 350 -17.22 26.46 16.96
N LEU A 351 -17.24 26.81 15.67
CA LEU A 351 -16.85 28.14 15.16
C LEU A 351 -17.99 29.16 15.32
N LYS A 352 -17.68 30.35 15.84
CA LYS A 352 -18.52 31.56 15.81
C LYS A 352 -17.73 32.73 15.20
N GLY A 353 -18.19 33.19 14.04
CA GLY A 353 -18.53 34.58 13.67
C GLY A 353 -17.52 35.74 13.71
N LEU A 354 -17.60 36.55 12.63
CA LEU A 354 -17.22 37.96 12.39
C LEU A 354 -15.74 38.28 12.11
N SER A 355 -15.33 39.20 11.23
CA SER A 355 -15.95 39.99 10.14
C SER A 355 -14.85 40.81 9.42
N LYS A 356 -15.00 40.97 8.09
CA LYS A 356 -14.65 42.12 7.21
C LYS A 356 -13.29 42.86 7.32
N ALA A 357 -12.58 42.93 6.17
CA ALA A 357 -12.34 44.14 5.34
C ALA A 357 -10.90 44.13 4.74
N ILE A 358 -10.73 43.96 3.40
CA ILE A 358 -10.48 45.04 2.38
C ILE A 358 -8.99 45.48 2.36
N LEU A 359 -8.16 45.47 1.28
CA LEU A 359 -8.33 45.93 -0.12
C LEU A 359 -7.05 45.60 -0.98
N LEU A 360 -7.21 45.62 -2.32
CA LEU A 360 -6.27 45.79 -3.47
C LEU A 360 -5.02 44.87 -3.61
N ALA A 361 -4.88 44.02 -4.65
CA ALA A 361 -4.91 44.17 -6.12
C ALA A 361 -3.55 44.50 -6.76
N THR A 362 -2.93 43.50 -7.39
CA THR A 362 -2.18 43.62 -8.67
C THR A 362 -2.24 42.29 -9.42
N CYS A 363 -2.85 42.32 -10.60
CA CYS A 363 -2.92 41.21 -11.55
C CYS A 363 -1.55 40.91 -12.18
N SER A 364 -1.20 39.63 -12.23
CA SER A 364 -0.33 39.06 -13.28
C SER A 364 -0.66 37.58 -13.40
N LEU A 365 -1.04 37.16 -14.61
CA LEU A 365 -1.53 35.83 -14.96
C LEU A 365 -0.58 34.72 -14.47
N SER A 366 -0.96 34.04 -13.39
CA SER A 366 -0.66 32.62 -13.20
C SER A 366 -1.98 31.90 -13.44
N ALA A 367 -2.04 31.05 -14.47
CA ALA A 367 -3.06 30.02 -14.55
C ALA A 367 -2.77 29.00 -13.43
N SER A 368 -3.10 29.38 -12.21
CA SER A 368 -3.36 28.45 -11.13
C SER A 368 -4.60 27.67 -11.57
N VAL A 369 -4.40 26.45 -12.05
CA VAL A 369 -5.46 25.45 -11.98
C VAL A 369 -5.65 25.17 -10.50
N ALA A 370 -6.42 26.04 -9.85
CA ALA A 370 -7.14 25.65 -8.66
C ALA A 370 -8.00 24.49 -9.10
N VAL A 371 -7.69 23.28 -8.64
CA VAL A 371 -8.62 22.16 -8.69
C VAL A 371 -9.77 22.54 -7.76
N ALA A 372 -10.70 23.34 -8.27
CA ALA A 372 -12.04 23.37 -7.75
C ALA A 372 -12.52 21.92 -7.86
N ALA A 373 -12.89 21.31 -6.73
CA ALA A 373 -13.60 20.04 -6.74
C ALA A 373 -14.82 20.24 -7.66
N SER A 374 -14.79 19.60 -8.82
CA SER A 374 -15.93 19.57 -9.71
C SER A 374 -17.06 18.82 -8.99
N ASN A 375 -18.25 19.40 -8.94
CA ASN A 375 -19.48 18.69 -8.53
C ASN A 375 -19.93 17.63 -9.55
N GLU A 376 -19.13 17.36 -10.59
CA GLU A 376 -19.42 16.38 -11.62
C GLU A 376 -18.92 14.99 -11.18
N PRO A 377 -19.72 13.92 -11.38
CA PRO A 377 -19.30 12.55 -11.10
C PRO A 377 -17.97 12.17 -11.80
N GLU A 378 -17.07 11.54 -11.07
CA GLU A 378 -15.75 11.13 -11.57
C GLU A 378 -15.86 9.95 -12.55
N GLN A 379 -15.25 10.05 -13.73
CA GLN A 379 -15.18 8.96 -14.70
C GLN A 379 -13.92 8.10 -14.47
N LEU A 380 -14.10 6.91 -13.88
CA LEU A 380 -12.98 5.99 -13.58
C LEU A 380 -12.50 5.18 -14.79
N TYR A 381 -13.33 5.08 -15.82
CA TYR A 381 -13.11 4.21 -16.97
C TYR A 381 -13.12 5.02 -18.27
N PRO A 382 -12.02 5.70 -18.61
CA PRO A 382 -11.91 6.39 -19.88
C PRO A 382 -12.03 5.39 -21.06
N PRO A 383 -12.55 5.82 -22.22
CA PRO A 383 -12.64 4.96 -23.40
C PRO A 383 -11.27 4.41 -23.81
N ILE A 384 -11.23 3.13 -24.20
CA ILE A 384 -10.06 2.45 -24.77
C ILE A 384 -10.46 1.74 -26.06
N THR A 385 -9.50 1.53 -26.96
CA THR A 385 -9.74 0.78 -28.20
C THR A 385 -10.07 -0.68 -27.89
N SER A 386 -10.93 -1.29 -28.71
CA SER A 386 -11.33 -2.70 -28.54
C SER A 386 -10.18 -3.69 -28.78
N GLU A 387 -9.12 -3.26 -29.49
CA GLU A 387 -7.95 -4.08 -29.86
C GLU A 387 -7.10 -4.58 -28.69
N VAL A 388 -7.36 -4.11 -27.46
CA VAL A 388 -6.62 -4.51 -26.26
C VAL A 388 -7.53 -5.09 -25.16
N LEU A 389 -8.82 -5.23 -25.46
CA LEU A 389 -9.81 -5.77 -24.53
C LEU A 389 -10.01 -7.26 -24.77
N PRO A 390 -10.12 -8.09 -23.72
CA PRO A 390 -10.57 -9.46 -23.88
C PRO A 390 -11.96 -9.48 -24.53
N GLU A 391 -12.23 -10.45 -25.40
CA GLU A 391 -13.42 -10.51 -26.26
C GLU A 391 -14.73 -10.32 -25.48
N LEU A 392 -14.88 -11.07 -24.39
CA LEU A 392 -16.06 -11.04 -23.53
C LEU A 392 -16.10 -9.85 -22.55
N ALA A 393 -15.12 -8.93 -22.57
CA ALA A 393 -15.16 -7.72 -21.75
C ALA A 393 -16.03 -6.61 -22.36
N ALA A 394 -16.34 -6.73 -23.67
CA ALA A 394 -17.18 -5.79 -24.39
C ALA A 394 -18.57 -5.63 -23.75
N LYS A 395 -19.21 -4.46 -23.95
CA LYS A 395 -20.57 -4.22 -23.45
C LYS A 395 -21.58 -5.11 -24.20
N GLY A 396 -22.56 -5.62 -23.48
CA GLY A 396 -23.61 -6.46 -24.05
C GLY A 396 -24.66 -5.68 -24.83
N SER A 397 -25.67 -6.40 -25.34
CA SER A 397 -26.70 -5.86 -26.23
C SER A 397 -27.75 -4.97 -25.54
N TYR A 398 -27.83 -5.02 -24.20
CA TYR A 398 -28.80 -4.26 -23.43
C TYR A 398 -28.20 -2.97 -22.86
N ASN A 399 -28.96 -1.88 -22.95
CA ASN A 399 -28.74 -0.75 -22.05
C ASN A 399 -29.04 -1.18 -20.61
N VAL A 400 -28.40 -0.53 -19.64
CA VAL A 400 -28.50 -0.92 -18.23
C VAL A 400 -29.42 0.05 -17.50
N GLY A 401 -30.42 -0.50 -16.80
CA GLY A 401 -31.20 0.20 -15.79
C GLY A 401 -30.65 -0.13 -14.41
N VAL A 402 -30.84 0.76 -13.46
CA VAL A 402 -30.40 0.52 -12.09
C VAL A 402 -31.43 1.05 -11.09
N LYS A 403 -31.64 0.32 -9.99
CA LYS A 403 -32.53 0.68 -8.88
C LYS A 403 -31.93 0.34 -7.52
N THR A 404 -32.09 1.24 -6.55
CA THR A 404 -31.70 1.02 -5.15
C THR A 404 -32.92 0.56 -4.37
N LEU A 405 -32.78 -0.48 -3.54
CA LEU A 405 -33.84 -0.94 -2.64
C LEU A 405 -33.31 -1.04 -1.22
N ASP A 406 -34.18 -0.74 -0.26
CA ASP A 406 -33.97 -1.06 1.14
C ASP A 406 -34.75 -2.34 1.48
N LEU A 407 -34.03 -3.41 1.80
CA LEU A 407 -34.57 -4.71 2.18
C LEU A 407 -34.40 -4.95 3.68
N VAL A 408 -35.16 -5.89 4.22
CA VAL A 408 -35.04 -6.32 5.62
C VAL A 408 -34.96 -7.84 5.67
N ASN A 409 -33.83 -8.36 6.14
CA ASN A 409 -33.64 -9.78 6.44
C ASN A 409 -34.08 -10.02 7.90
N PRO A 410 -35.25 -10.65 8.13
CA PRO A 410 -35.86 -10.69 9.45
C PRO A 410 -35.13 -11.62 10.40
N ALA A 411 -35.23 -11.33 11.71
CA ALA A 411 -34.84 -12.22 12.80
C ALA A 411 -33.40 -12.80 12.73
N GLN A 412 -32.42 -12.02 12.26
CA GLN A 412 -31.01 -12.43 12.23
C GLN A 412 -30.37 -12.26 13.59
N PHE A 413 -29.37 -13.10 13.91
CA PHE A 413 -28.62 -12.93 15.14
C PHE A 413 -27.78 -11.65 15.07
N ASP A 414 -27.95 -10.79 16.07
CA ASP A 414 -27.19 -9.56 16.23
C ASP A 414 -26.13 -9.74 17.34
N PRO A 415 -24.83 -9.75 16.99
CA PRO A 415 -23.76 -9.88 17.95
C PRO A 415 -23.73 -8.83 19.06
N ALA A 416 -24.25 -7.62 18.80
CA ALA A 416 -24.22 -6.54 19.76
C ALA A 416 -25.27 -6.75 20.87
N THR A 417 -26.43 -7.29 20.52
CA THR A 417 -27.54 -7.52 21.47
C THR A 417 -27.64 -8.97 21.94
N GLN A 418 -26.93 -9.90 21.29
CA GLN A 418 -27.02 -11.35 21.49
C GLN A 418 -28.45 -11.92 21.31
N GLY A 419 -29.29 -11.20 20.56
CA GLY A 419 -30.68 -11.56 20.27
C GLY A 419 -30.95 -11.64 18.78
N GLN A 420 -32.20 -11.94 18.43
CA GLN A 420 -32.68 -11.79 17.06
C GLN A 420 -33.11 -10.35 16.80
N LYS A 421 -32.69 -9.81 15.66
CA LYS A 421 -33.06 -8.48 15.19
C LYS A 421 -33.24 -8.48 13.68
N ASP A 422 -34.17 -7.66 13.22
CA ASP A 422 -34.31 -7.40 11.79
C ASP A 422 -33.07 -6.68 11.26
N ARG A 423 -32.48 -7.26 10.22
CA ARG A 423 -31.23 -6.79 9.62
C ARG A 423 -31.56 -6.03 8.34
N PRO A 424 -31.43 -4.69 8.32
CA PRO A 424 -31.62 -3.93 7.09
C PRO A 424 -30.51 -4.28 6.10
N LEU A 425 -30.80 -4.25 4.81
CA LEU A 425 -29.83 -4.43 3.73
C LEU A 425 -30.18 -3.45 2.62
N LYS A 426 -29.26 -2.53 2.33
CA LYS A 426 -29.38 -1.68 1.15
C LYS A 426 -28.79 -2.42 -0.04
N VAL A 427 -29.51 -2.47 -1.15
CA VAL A 427 -29.04 -3.15 -2.36
C VAL A 427 -29.09 -2.24 -3.58
N GLU A 428 -28.11 -2.44 -4.47
CA GLU A 428 -28.07 -1.82 -5.80
C GLU A 428 -28.37 -2.89 -6.84
N VAL A 429 -29.38 -2.66 -7.67
CA VAL A 429 -29.91 -3.65 -8.61
C VAL A 429 -29.71 -3.15 -10.04
N TRP A 430 -28.77 -3.74 -10.78
CA TRP A 430 -28.60 -3.51 -12.21
C TRP A 430 -29.39 -4.53 -13.02
N TYR A 431 -30.00 -4.09 -14.11
CA TYR A 431 -30.85 -4.95 -14.94
C TYR A 431 -30.89 -4.47 -16.41
N PRO A 432 -31.27 -5.35 -17.35
CA PRO A 432 -31.52 -4.96 -18.74
C PRO A 432 -32.65 -3.92 -18.81
N ALA A 433 -32.36 -2.72 -19.31
CA ALA A 433 -33.36 -1.68 -19.49
C ALA A 433 -34.23 -1.96 -20.72
N ALA A 434 -35.48 -1.49 -20.68
CA ALA A 434 -36.35 -1.48 -21.84
C ALA A 434 -35.71 -0.64 -22.97
N ASN A 435 -35.77 -1.14 -24.21
CA ASN A 435 -35.14 -0.45 -25.37
C ASN A 435 -35.70 0.96 -25.61
N THR A 436 -36.90 1.26 -25.10
CA THR A 436 -37.54 2.58 -25.19
C THR A 436 -37.13 3.53 -24.06
N ALA A 437 -36.40 3.04 -23.05
CA ALA A 437 -35.97 3.84 -21.91
C ALA A 437 -35.01 4.94 -22.38
N LYS A 438 -35.31 6.17 -21.97
CA LYS A 438 -34.44 7.33 -22.12
C LYS A 438 -34.40 8.06 -20.79
N ALA A 439 -33.23 8.08 -20.17
CA ALA A 439 -32.95 8.86 -18.98
C ALA A 439 -31.48 9.27 -19.00
N PRO A 440 -31.08 10.33 -18.26
CA PRO A 440 -29.68 10.60 -18.01
C PRO A 440 -28.98 9.40 -17.36
N LEU A 441 -27.68 9.27 -17.62
CA LEU A 441 -26.85 8.32 -16.91
C LEU A 441 -26.79 8.68 -15.42
N SER A 442 -26.73 7.66 -14.57
CA SER A 442 -26.71 7.83 -13.12
C SER A 442 -25.31 8.14 -12.61
N SER A 443 -25.23 8.40 -11.31
CA SER A 443 -23.97 8.39 -10.56
C SER A 443 -24.12 7.56 -9.29
N TYR A 444 -22.99 7.08 -8.77
CA TYR A 444 -22.91 6.34 -7.51
C TYR A 444 -22.17 7.18 -6.48
N THR A 445 -22.77 7.37 -5.31
CA THR A 445 -22.15 8.11 -4.20
C THR A 445 -21.82 7.15 -3.09
N ASP A 446 -20.56 7.15 -2.70
CA ASP A 446 -19.95 6.24 -1.75
C ASP A 446 -18.94 6.99 -0.88
N GLU A 447 -18.36 6.31 0.11
CA GLU A 447 -17.36 6.89 0.99
C GLU A 447 -16.11 6.02 1.12
N THR A 448 -14.96 6.67 1.31
CA THR A 448 -13.69 6.00 1.59
C THR A 448 -13.64 5.47 3.02
N ARG A 449 -12.63 4.64 3.35
CA ARG A 449 -12.44 4.13 4.72
C ARG A 449 -12.17 5.23 5.75
N SER A 450 -11.64 6.37 5.31
CA SER A 450 -11.49 7.57 6.14
C SER A 450 -12.75 8.45 6.23
N GLY A 451 -13.88 8.00 5.66
CA GLY A 451 -15.17 8.70 5.71
C GLY A 451 -15.28 9.88 4.74
N LYS A 452 -14.54 9.87 3.63
CA LYS A 452 -14.62 10.92 2.60
C LYS A 452 -15.58 10.49 1.50
N GLU A 453 -16.61 11.29 1.27
CA GLU A 453 -17.57 11.07 0.19
C GLU A 453 -16.92 11.28 -1.19
N PHE A 454 -17.34 10.49 -2.17
CA PHE A 454 -17.06 10.70 -3.58
C PHE A 454 -18.23 10.22 -4.44
N THR A 455 -18.30 10.73 -5.67
CA THR A 455 -19.34 10.39 -6.63
C THR A 455 -18.71 9.92 -7.94
N LEU A 456 -19.15 8.77 -8.44
CA LEU A 456 -18.65 8.12 -9.65
C LEU A 456 -19.70 8.17 -10.77
N GLN A 457 -19.25 8.39 -12.00
CA GLN A 457 -20.09 8.32 -13.19
C GLN A 457 -20.41 6.85 -13.52
N ALA A 458 -21.69 6.57 -13.78
CA ALA A 458 -22.19 5.24 -14.16
C ALA A 458 -22.59 5.19 -15.64
N ASP A 459 -22.67 3.99 -16.22
CA ASP A 459 -23.26 3.77 -17.56
C ASP A 459 -24.75 3.36 -17.49
N ALA A 460 -25.31 3.22 -16.29
CA ALA A 460 -26.69 2.82 -16.06
C ALA A 460 -27.67 3.99 -15.87
N MET A 461 -28.92 3.77 -16.26
CA MET A 461 -30.03 4.73 -16.10
C MET A 461 -30.88 4.43 -14.87
N ARG A 462 -31.15 5.44 -14.05
CA ARG A 462 -31.91 5.29 -12.79
C ARG A 462 -33.39 5.03 -13.04
N ASP A 463 -33.95 4.05 -12.35
CA ASP A 463 -35.40 3.79 -12.21
C ASP A 463 -36.17 3.64 -13.54
N VAL A 464 -35.48 3.29 -14.62
CA VAL A 464 -36.11 2.99 -15.91
C VAL A 464 -36.77 1.61 -15.90
N ALA A 465 -37.75 1.40 -16.79
CA ALA A 465 -38.43 0.11 -16.91
C ALA A 465 -37.46 -1.02 -17.31
N ILE A 466 -37.67 -2.21 -16.74
CA ILE A 466 -36.93 -3.43 -17.12
C ILE A 466 -37.36 -3.88 -18.51
N ASN A 467 -36.44 -4.41 -19.29
CA ASN A 467 -36.74 -5.10 -20.53
C ASN A 467 -37.70 -6.27 -20.28
N ASN A 468 -38.77 -6.34 -21.06
CA ASN A 468 -39.86 -7.29 -20.85
C ASN A 468 -39.83 -8.50 -21.80
N LYS A 469 -38.76 -8.69 -22.58
CA LYS A 469 -38.70 -9.74 -23.61
C LYS A 469 -38.26 -11.10 -23.07
N GLU A 470 -37.44 -11.12 -22.02
CA GLU A 470 -36.79 -12.33 -21.53
C GLU A 470 -36.89 -12.43 -20.00
N HIS A 471 -36.57 -13.61 -19.47
CA HIS A 471 -36.35 -13.81 -18.05
C HIS A 471 -34.85 -13.87 -17.79
N TYR A 472 -34.40 -13.16 -16.77
CA TYR A 472 -32.99 -12.94 -16.47
C TYR A 472 -32.62 -13.63 -15.15
N PRO A 473 -31.57 -14.48 -15.12
CA PRO A 473 -31.06 -15.05 -13.87
C PRO A 473 -30.57 -13.97 -12.91
N VAL A 474 -30.65 -14.27 -11.61
CA VAL A 474 -30.20 -13.36 -10.55
C VAL A 474 -28.73 -13.63 -10.19
N ILE A 475 -27.90 -12.61 -10.23
CA ILE A 475 -26.51 -12.68 -9.75
C ILE A 475 -26.39 -11.84 -8.49
N VAL A 476 -25.94 -12.45 -7.38
CA VAL A 476 -25.61 -11.71 -6.16
C VAL A 476 -24.13 -11.31 -6.18
N LEU A 477 -23.86 -10.03 -5.93
CA LEU A 477 -22.52 -9.45 -5.89
C LEU A 477 -22.20 -8.97 -4.47
N SER A 478 -21.18 -9.56 -3.84
CA SER A 478 -20.86 -9.38 -2.42
C SER A 478 -19.44 -8.83 -2.24
N HIS A 479 -19.32 -7.63 -1.67
CA HIS A 479 -18.03 -6.95 -1.45
C HIS A 479 -17.24 -7.52 -0.26
N GLY A 480 -15.99 -7.06 -0.10
CA GLY A 480 -15.09 -7.42 1.00
C GLY A 480 -15.42 -6.80 2.35
N TYR A 481 -14.52 -6.92 3.32
CA TYR A 481 -14.59 -6.18 4.59
C TYR A 481 -13.42 -5.19 4.68
N THR A 482 -13.67 -3.89 4.79
CA THR A 482 -14.95 -3.21 4.49
C THR A 482 -15.18 -3.08 2.98
N GLY A 483 -16.31 -2.53 2.55
CA GLY A 483 -16.60 -2.23 1.15
C GLY A 483 -17.90 -1.44 1.01
N TYR A 484 -18.49 -1.46 -0.18
CA TYR A 484 -19.81 -0.90 -0.47
C TYR A 484 -20.37 -1.55 -1.74
N ARG A 485 -21.70 -1.53 -1.91
CA ARG A 485 -22.43 -2.24 -2.97
C ARG A 485 -21.96 -1.91 -4.39
N THR A 486 -21.50 -0.69 -4.63
CA THR A 486 -21.04 -0.20 -5.95
C THR A 486 -19.54 -0.38 -6.18
N ILE A 487 -18.76 -0.98 -5.25
CA ILE A 487 -17.30 -1.13 -5.42
C ILE A 487 -16.90 -2.01 -6.63
N MET A 488 -17.81 -2.87 -7.09
CA MET A 488 -17.67 -3.68 -8.30
C MET A 488 -18.74 -3.33 -9.36
N TYR A 489 -19.17 -2.07 -9.45
CA TYR A 489 -20.24 -1.66 -10.38
C TYR A 489 -19.91 -1.98 -11.85
N TYR A 490 -18.62 -1.93 -12.24
CA TYR A 490 -18.17 -2.29 -13.59
C TYR A 490 -18.62 -3.70 -13.99
N LEU A 491 -18.68 -4.61 -13.03
CA LEU A 491 -19.09 -5.99 -13.23
C LEU A 491 -20.61 -6.12 -13.19
N GLY A 492 -21.27 -5.39 -12.27
CA GLY A 492 -22.72 -5.34 -12.17
C GLY A 492 -23.39 -4.82 -13.44
N GLU A 493 -22.93 -3.68 -13.96
CA GLU A 493 -23.40 -3.10 -15.21
C GLU A 493 -23.07 -4.00 -16.41
N HIS A 494 -21.86 -4.56 -16.44
CA HIS A 494 -21.44 -5.43 -17.53
C HIS A 494 -22.33 -6.68 -17.63
N LEU A 495 -22.56 -7.40 -16.53
CA LEU A 495 -23.46 -8.56 -16.53
C LEU A 495 -24.91 -8.16 -16.84
N ALA A 496 -25.40 -7.04 -16.31
CA ALA A 496 -26.74 -6.55 -16.66
C ALA A 496 -26.89 -6.25 -18.16
N SER A 497 -25.86 -5.70 -18.80
CA SER A 497 -25.87 -5.48 -20.26
C SER A 497 -25.91 -6.80 -21.07
N HIS A 498 -25.59 -7.93 -20.43
CA HIS A 498 -25.66 -9.28 -21.01
C HIS A 498 -26.90 -10.07 -20.58
N GLY A 499 -27.91 -9.45 -19.97
CA GLY A 499 -29.15 -10.16 -19.62
C GLY A 499 -29.11 -10.87 -18.26
N TYR A 500 -28.59 -10.19 -17.24
CA TYR A 500 -28.68 -10.62 -15.85
C TYR A 500 -29.35 -9.55 -14.98
N ILE A 501 -30.07 -9.97 -13.94
CA ILE A 501 -30.43 -9.06 -12.84
C ILE A 501 -29.34 -9.21 -11.79
N VAL A 502 -28.51 -8.18 -11.61
CA VAL A 502 -27.36 -8.21 -10.69
C VAL A 502 -27.69 -7.39 -9.46
N VAL A 503 -27.54 -7.98 -8.28
CA VAL A 503 -27.87 -7.36 -7.00
C VAL A 503 -26.61 -7.29 -6.14
N ALA A 504 -26.09 -6.09 -5.92
CA ALA A 504 -25.03 -5.87 -4.94
C ALA A 504 -25.57 -5.44 -3.59
N ILE A 505 -24.93 -5.91 -2.53
CA ILE A 505 -25.41 -5.77 -1.14
C ILE A 505 -24.47 -4.87 -0.35
N ASP A 506 -25.00 -3.85 0.30
CA ASP A 506 -24.36 -3.26 1.47
C ASP A 506 -24.64 -4.16 2.67
N HIS A 507 -23.64 -4.98 3.02
CA HIS A 507 -23.75 -5.82 4.19
C HIS A 507 -23.68 -4.95 5.44
N THR A 508 -24.80 -4.80 6.14
CA THR A 508 -24.88 -4.03 7.39
C THR A 508 -23.76 -4.40 8.38
N ASP A 509 -23.23 -3.41 9.07
CA ASP A 509 -22.05 -3.52 9.95
C ASP A 509 -20.74 -3.82 9.21
N SER A 510 -20.70 -3.71 7.89
CA SER A 510 -19.55 -4.16 7.10
C SER A 510 -19.16 -3.23 5.96
N THR A 511 -19.89 -2.14 5.77
CA THR A 511 -19.55 -1.13 4.78
C THR A 511 -18.48 -0.18 5.29
N ASN A 512 -17.89 0.64 4.43
CA ASN A 512 -17.02 1.73 4.88
C ASN A 512 -17.77 2.67 5.85
N ALA A 513 -19.04 2.95 5.57
CA ALA A 513 -19.92 3.80 6.36
C ALA A 513 -20.29 3.23 7.73
N ASP A 514 -20.37 1.91 7.85
CA ASP A 514 -20.73 1.26 9.11
C ASP A 514 -19.55 1.16 10.08
N VAL A 515 -18.32 1.08 9.57
CA VAL A 515 -17.15 0.75 10.37
C VAL A 515 -16.43 2.01 10.83
N ASP A 516 -16.33 2.19 12.15
CA ASP A 516 -15.58 3.28 12.75
C ASP A 516 -14.07 2.97 12.72
N PHE A 517 -13.43 3.25 11.59
CA PHE A 517 -11.98 3.05 11.42
C PHE A 517 -11.12 3.83 12.42
N LYS A 518 -11.64 4.88 13.03
CA LYS A 518 -10.90 5.73 13.96
C LYS A 518 -10.88 5.14 15.37
N ASN A 519 -12.02 4.70 15.87
CA ASN A 519 -12.16 4.26 17.26
C ASN A 519 -12.32 2.73 17.41
N ALA A 520 -12.82 2.05 16.38
CA ALA A 520 -13.10 0.61 16.40
C ALA A 520 -12.91 -0.03 15.00
N PRO A 521 -11.67 -0.11 14.47
CA PRO A 521 -11.41 -0.49 13.07
C PRO A 521 -11.82 -1.93 12.68
N PHE A 522 -12.26 -2.74 13.65
CA PHE A 522 -12.80 -4.09 13.44
C PHE A 522 -14.27 -4.21 13.88
N SER A 523 -14.96 -3.09 14.11
CA SER A 523 -16.39 -3.08 14.46
C SER A 523 -17.19 -3.76 13.36
N GLY A 524 -18.07 -4.67 13.73
CA GLY A 524 -18.91 -5.38 12.76
C GLY A 524 -18.21 -6.54 12.04
N PHE A 525 -16.92 -6.81 12.28
CA PHE A 525 -16.26 -8.01 11.74
C PHE A 525 -16.92 -9.31 12.22
N PHE A 526 -17.33 -9.37 13.49
CA PHE A 526 -18.08 -10.53 13.99
C PHE A 526 -19.46 -10.68 13.33
N SER A 527 -20.16 -9.57 13.08
CA SER A 527 -21.41 -9.57 12.29
C SER A 527 -21.16 -10.07 10.87
N THR A 528 -20.04 -9.67 10.25
CA THR A 528 -19.61 -10.17 8.95
C THR A 528 -19.43 -11.68 8.94
N LEU A 529 -18.75 -12.28 9.94
CA LEU A 529 -18.50 -13.72 9.98
C LEU A 529 -19.81 -14.53 10.01
N ILE A 530 -20.85 -14.00 10.66
CA ILE A 530 -22.15 -14.65 10.75
C ILE A 530 -22.98 -14.39 9.50
N ASN A 531 -23.14 -13.12 9.12
CA ASN A 531 -24.25 -12.73 8.25
C ASN A 531 -23.92 -12.79 6.77
N ARG A 532 -22.65 -12.93 6.37
CA ARG A 532 -22.27 -12.76 4.96
C ARG A 532 -22.98 -13.74 4.01
N SER A 533 -22.97 -15.04 4.31
CA SER A 533 -23.65 -16.04 3.49
C SER A 533 -25.18 -16.00 3.64
N ARG A 534 -25.68 -15.57 4.80
CA ARG A 534 -27.11 -15.39 5.07
C ARG A 534 -27.70 -14.25 4.25
N ASP A 535 -27.00 -13.12 4.18
CA ASP A 535 -27.40 -11.97 3.37
C ASP A 535 -27.43 -12.34 1.88
N GLN A 536 -26.44 -13.10 1.40
CA GLN A 536 -26.41 -13.60 0.02
C GLN A 536 -27.61 -14.51 -0.28
N GLN A 537 -27.88 -15.50 0.58
CA GLN A 537 -29.00 -16.42 0.41
C GLN A 537 -30.35 -15.70 0.51
N PHE A 538 -30.48 -14.74 1.43
CA PHE A 538 -31.68 -13.93 1.58
C PHE A 538 -32.00 -13.15 0.30
N VAL A 539 -31.00 -12.50 -0.32
CA VAL A 539 -31.20 -11.76 -1.57
C VAL A 539 -31.62 -12.67 -2.72
N ILE A 540 -31.04 -13.86 -2.85
CA ILE A 540 -31.48 -14.86 -3.82
C ILE A 540 -32.96 -15.19 -3.61
N ASN A 541 -33.35 -15.49 -2.37
CA ASN A 541 -34.74 -15.82 -2.02
C ASN A 541 -35.67 -14.64 -2.32
N TYR A 542 -35.31 -13.42 -1.92
CA TYR A 542 -36.12 -12.22 -2.13
C TYR A 542 -36.48 -12.03 -3.60
N PHE A 543 -35.48 -12.08 -4.49
CA PHE A 543 -35.73 -11.84 -5.92
C PHE A 543 -36.45 -12.99 -6.62
N ASN A 544 -36.23 -14.23 -6.19
CA ASN A 544 -36.81 -15.42 -6.83
C ASN A 544 -38.22 -15.75 -6.31
N GLU A 545 -38.51 -15.49 -5.03
CA GLU A 545 -39.71 -15.99 -4.34
C GLU A 545 -40.69 -14.88 -3.99
N GLN A 546 -40.21 -13.69 -3.61
CA GLN A 546 -41.08 -12.60 -3.18
C GLN A 546 -41.52 -11.72 -4.36
N ASN A 547 -42.68 -11.08 -4.21
CA ASN A 547 -43.14 -10.09 -5.18
C ASN A 547 -42.36 -8.78 -5.00
N ASN A 548 -41.70 -8.34 -6.06
CA ASN A 548 -40.81 -7.19 -6.13
C ASN A 548 -40.90 -6.56 -7.53
N PHE A 549 -40.17 -5.47 -7.77
CA PHE A 549 -40.26 -4.71 -9.02
C PHE A 549 -39.82 -5.49 -10.27
N ALA A 550 -39.02 -6.54 -10.10
CA ALA A 550 -38.48 -7.37 -11.17
C ALA A 550 -39.12 -8.76 -11.27
N SER A 551 -40.11 -9.10 -10.43
CA SER A 551 -40.66 -10.46 -10.33
C SER A 551 -41.21 -11.05 -11.63
N LYS A 552 -41.61 -10.20 -12.59
CA LYS A 552 -42.08 -10.66 -13.91
C LYS A 552 -40.95 -11.01 -14.88
N GLN A 553 -39.72 -10.60 -14.58
CA GLN A 553 -38.54 -10.74 -15.44
C GLN A 553 -37.45 -11.61 -14.79
N VAL A 554 -37.58 -12.02 -13.53
CA VAL A 554 -36.61 -12.91 -12.89
C VAL A 554 -36.77 -14.35 -13.40
N ASP A 555 -35.69 -14.98 -13.83
CA ASP A 555 -35.62 -16.44 -13.96
C ASP A 555 -35.52 -17.06 -12.57
N LYS A 556 -36.59 -17.75 -12.17
CA LYS A 556 -36.72 -18.33 -10.82
C LYS A 556 -35.92 -19.62 -10.60
N LYS A 557 -35.23 -20.12 -11.63
CA LYS A 557 -34.56 -21.44 -11.61
C LYS A 557 -33.05 -21.35 -11.53
N SER A 558 -32.48 -20.18 -11.82
CA SER A 558 -31.04 -20.01 -11.96
C SER A 558 -30.56 -18.73 -11.28
N ALA A 559 -29.49 -18.88 -10.51
CA ALA A 559 -28.79 -17.82 -9.83
C ALA A 559 -27.27 -18.06 -9.83
N GLY A 560 -26.51 -17.00 -9.61
CA GLY A 560 -25.07 -17.06 -9.40
C GLY A 560 -24.65 -16.20 -8.22
N VAL A 561 -23.49 -16.50 -7.64
CA VAL A 561 -22.92 -15.74 -6.51
C VAL A 561 -21.50 -15.33 -6.84
N ILE A 562 -21.22 -14.04 -6.67
CA ILE A 562 -19.90 -13.45 -6.86
C ILE A 562 -19.49 -12.77 -5.56
N GLY A 563 -18.31 -13.10 -5.06
CA GLY A 563 -17.82 -12.57 -3.79
C GLY A 563 -16.36 -12.12 -3.87
N TYR A 564 -16.05 -10.97 -3.27
CA TYR A 564 -14.67 -10.49 -3.08
C TYR A 564 -14.27 -10.54 -1.61
N SER A 565 -13.09 -11.10 -1.28
CA SER A 565 -12.55 -11.13 0.09
C SER A 565 -13.53 -11.77 1.07
N MET A 566 -14.05 -11.04 2.06
CA MET A 566 -15.12 -11.54 2.95
C MET A 566 -16.41 -11.90 2.19
N GLY A 567 -16.74 -11.23 1.09
CA GLY A 567 -17.83 -11.66 0.20
C GLY A 567 -17.57 -13.03 -0.42
N GLY A 568 -16.31 -13.33 -0.75
CA GLY A 568 -15.86 -14.66 -1.21
C GLY A 568 -15.94 -15.72 -0.12
N TYR A 569 -15.57 -15.37 1.12
CA TYR A 569 -15.80 -16.19 2.31
C TYR A 569 -17.27 -16.59 2.46
N GLY A 570 -18.19 -15.63 2.25
CA GLY A 570 -19.63 -15.88 2.21
C GLY A 570 -20.03 -16.79 1.05
N ALA A 571 -19.52 -16.50 -0.15
CA ALA A 571 -19.90 -17.22 -1.37
C ALA A 571 -19.57 -18.71 -1.30
N VAL A 572 -18.38 -19.06 -0.79
CA VAL A 572 -17.96 -20.47 -0.60
C VAL A 572 -18.93 -21.21 0.32
N ASN A 573 -19.42 -20.55 1.38
CA ASN A 573 -20.42 -21.15 2.27
C ASN A 573 -21.78 -21.30 1.60
N THR A 574 -22.23 -20.25 0.90
CA THR A 574 -23.52 -20.22 0.20
C THR A 574 -23.66 -21.37 -0.79
N ILE A 575 -22.57 -21.78 -1.46
CA ILE A 575 -22.59 -22.92 -2.41
C ILE A 575 -22.40 -24.31 -1.78
N GLY A 576 -22.35 -24.41 -0.45
CA GLY A 576 -22.28 -25.67 0.27
C GLY A 576 -20.98 -25.94 1.03
N GLY A 577 -20.01 -25.03 1.00
CA GLY A 577 -18.92 -25.05 1.97
C GLY A 577 -19.49 -24.89 3.39
N CYS A 578 -18.87 -25.55 4.37
CA CYS A 578 -19.21 -25.39 5.78
C CYS A 578 -18.07 -24.68 6.50
N TYR A 579 -18.41 -23.77 7.41
CA TYR A 579 -17.42 -23.20 8.31
C TYR A 579 -17.07 -24.21 9.42
N ALA A 580 -15.79 -24.21 9.81
CA ALA A 580 -15.21 -25.11 10.79
C ALA A 580 -14.26 -24.37 11.73
N PHE A 581 -14.73 -23.26 12.31
CA PHE A 581 -14.05 -22.60 13.41
C PHE A 581 -13.85 -23.59 14.57
N ASN A 582 -12.64 -23.55 15.13
CA ASN A 582 -12.28 -24.21 16.38
C ASN A 582 -12.24 -23.18 17.52
N GLU A 583 -12.01 -23.62 18.76
CA GLU A 583 -11.94 -22.72 19.92
C GLU A 583 -10.93 -21.59 19.72
N GLN A 584 -9.73 -21.91 19.18
CA GLN A 584 -8.65 -20.95 18.98
C GLN A 584 -9.03 -19.85 17.97
N THR A 585 -9.52 -20.24 16.79
CA THR A 585 -9.93 -19.32 15.73
C THR A 585 -11.17 -18.53 16.14
N THR A 586 -12.12 -19.16 16.84
CA THR A 586 -13.29 -18.46 17.40
C THR A 586 -12.86 -17.39 18.40
N ALA A 587 -12.00 -17.74 19.38
CA ALA A 587 -11.49 -16.78 20.35
C ALA A 587 -10.71 -15.64 19.68
N MET A 588 -9.87 -15.97 18.68
CA MET A 588 -9.06 -15.01 17.94
C MET A 588 -9.92 -13.95 17.22
N PHE A 589 -10.96 -14.37 16.49
CA PHE A 589 -11.73 -13.45 15.66
C PHE A 589 -12.89 -12.74 16.38
N THR A 590 -13.28 -13.24 17.55
CA THR A 590 -14.32 -12.61 18.37
C THR A 590 -13.78 -11.83 19.57
N GLY A 591 -12.51 -12.05 19.92
CA GLY A 591 -11.88 -11.48 21.12
C GLY A 591 -12.37 -12.10 22.45
N MET A 592 -13.20 -13.14 22.39
CA MET A 592 -13.76 -13.80 23.56
C MET A 592 -12.72 -14.62 24.33
N LYS A 593 -12.89 -14.69 25.65
CA LYS A 593 -11.96 -15.39 26.56
C LYS A 593 -12.62 -16.49 27.39
N ASP A 594 -13.95 -16.40 27.60
CA ASP A 594 -14.70 -17.39 28.36
C ASP A 594 -14.94 -18.65 27.49
N PRO A 595 -14.41 -19.82 27.86
CA PRO A 595 -14.56 -21.06 27.09
C PRO A 595 -16.02 -21.42 26.78
N VAL A 596 -16.94 -21.16 27.72
CA VAL A 596 -18.37 -21.48 27.53
C VAL A 596 -19.00 -20.56 26.47
N GLN A 597 -18.59 -19.28 26.42
CA GLN A 597 -19.04 -18.36 25.38
C GLN A 597 -18.40 -18.69 24.03
N ILE A 598 -17.11 -19.05 24.03
CA ILE A 598 -16.39 -19.47 22.82
C ILE A 598 -17.09 -20.67 22.19
N GLU A 599 -17.46 -21.70 22.97
CA GLU A 599 -18.15 -22.88 22.46
C GLU A 599 -19.51 -22.53 21.81
N LYS A 600 -20.32 -21.68 22.47
CA LYS A 600 -21.62 -21.25 21.92
C LYS A 600 -21.47 -20.46 20.63
N VAL A 601 -20.50 -19.56 20.57
CA VAL A 601 -20.25 -18.74 19.38
C VAL A 601 -19.62 -19.56 18.26
N GLN A 602 -18.77 -20.53 18.58
CA GLN A 602 -18.25 -21.48 17.61
C GLN A 602 -19.39 -22.25 16.93
N GLN A 603 -20.36 -22.75 17.71
CA GLN A 603 -21.55 -23.41 17.16
C GLN A 603 -22.35 -22.48 16.25
N LEU A 604 -22.48 -21.20 16.62
CA LEU A 604 -23.14 -20.19 15.81
C LEU A 604 -22.38 -19.89 14.49
N LEU A 605 -21.06 -19.80 14.53
CA LEU A 605 -20.25 -19.53 13.35
C LEU A 605 -20.22 -20.72 12.38
N ASN A 606 -20.21 -21.95 12.89
CA ASN A 606 -20.10 -23.19 12.10
C ASN A 606 -21.39 -23.57 11.38
N SER A 607 -21.75 -22.75 10.40
CA SER A 607 -22.90 -22.95 9.52
C SER A 607 -22.46 -23.35 8.10
N CYS A 608 -23.40 -23.82 7.29
CA CYS A 608 -23.24 -24.25 5.91
C CYS A 608 -24.34 -23.66 5.03
N ALA A 609 -24.18 -23.67 3.70
CA ALA A 609 -25.26 -23.43 2.73
C ALA A 609 -26.13 -22.21 3.06
N GLY A 610 -25.50 -21.04 3.27
CA GLY A 610 -26.21 -19.80 3.54
C GLY A 610 -26.70 -19.66 4.99
N GLY A 611 -26.01 -20.27 5.95
CA GLY A 611 -26.29 -20.11 7.38
C GLY A 611 -27.12 -21.22 8.05
N GLN A 612 -27.23 -22.39 7.42
CA GLN A 612 -27.91 -23.58 7.94
C GLN A 612 -26.99 -24.42 8.85
N TYR A 613 -27.56 -25.15 9.81
CA TYR A 613 -26.80 -26.00 10.75
C TYR A 613 -27.10 -27.49 10.64
N GLN A 614 -28.38 -27.84 10.56
CA GLN A 614 -28.83 -29.24 10.53
C GLN A 614 -29.28 -29.63 9.12
N ASN A 615 -28.70 -30.71 8.59
CA ASN A 615 -29.02 -31.24 7.25
C ASN A 615 -29.01 -30.15 6.15
N PRO A 616 -27.90 -29.41 5.99
CA PRO A 616 -27.85 -28.26 5.11
C PRO A 616 -28.19 -28.65 3.67
N LYS A 617 -29.10 -27.89 3.06
CA LYS A 617 -29.49 -28.04 1.66
C LYS A 617 -28.95 -26.88 0.86
N ILE A 618 -28.09 -27.19 -0.09
CA ILE A 618 -27.59 -26.22 -1.07
C ILE A 618 -28.78 -25.78 -1.93
N ASP A 619 -28.92 -24.48 -2.15
CA ASP A 619 -29.96 -23.93 -3.00
C ASP A 619 -29.74 -24.40 -4.46
N PRO A 620 -30.65 -25.21 -5.03
CA PRO A 620 -30.46 -25.78 -6.37
C PRO A 620 -30.51 -24.73 -7.47
N ARG A 621 -30.94 -23.50 -7.19
CA ARG A 621 -30.90 -22.39 -8.15
C ARG A 621 -29.48 -21.91 -8.38
N ILE A 622 -28.57 -22.05 -7.42
CA ILE A 622 -27.20 -21.56 -7.57
C ILE A 622 -26.43 -22.46 -8.52
N LYS A 623 -26.10 -21.93 -9.70
CA LYS A 623 -25.45 -22.67 -10.78
C LYS A 623 -23.96 -22.38 -10.93
N ALA A 624 -23.48 -21.27 -10.39
CA ALA A 624 -22.07 -20.90 -10.48
C ALA A 624 -21.64 -19.99 -9.32
N MET A 625 -20.35 -20.07 -8.98
CA MET A 625 -19.68 -19.14 -8.07
C MET A 625 -18.45 -18.53 -8.73
N VAL A 626 -18.21 -17.25 -8.49
CA VAL A 626 -16.90 -16.62 -8.63
C VAL A 626 -16.45 -16.04 -7.30
N ALA A 627 -15.26 -16.41 -6.83
CA ALA A 627 -14.67 -15.91 -5.60
C ALA A 627 -13.34 -15.20 -5.90
N PHE A 628 -13.34 -13.88 -5.82
CA PHE A 628 -12.14 -13.05 -5.87
C PHE A 628 -11.48 -13.00 -4.50
N ALA A 629 -10.24 -13.46 -4.43
CA ALA A 629 -9.40 -13.46 -3.23
C ALA A 629 -10.15 -13.86 -1.95
N PRO A 630 -10.86 -15.01 -1.92
CA PRO A 630 -11.74 -15.35 -0.79
C PRO A 630 -10.95 -15.51 0.51
N TRP A 631 -11.43 -14.84 1.56
CA TRP A 631 -10.86 -14.95 2.90
C TRP A 631 -11.25 -16.27 3.59
N GLY A 632 -10.42 -16.71 4.54
CA GLY A 632 -10.68 -17.82 5.47
C GLY A 632 -9.84 -19.06 5.21
N GLY A 633 -9.38 -19.28 3.98
CA GLY A 633 -8.52 -20.42 3.64
C GLY A 633 -7.20 -20.43 4.43
N GLN A 634 -6.59 -19.27 4.65
CA GLN A 634 -5.35 -19.10 5.43
C GLN A 634 -5.51 -19.40 6.92
N HIS A 635 -6.74 -19.47 7.41
CA HIS A 635 -7.05 -19.80 8.80
C HIS A 635 -7.64 -21.21 8.96
N ALA A 636 -7.75 -21.99 7.87
CA ALA A 636 -8.31 -23.34 7.87
C ALA A 636 -9.72 -23.43 8.52
N ILE A 637 -10.54 -22.41 8.33
CA ILE A 637 -11.89 -22.32 8.91
C ILE A 637 -13.00 -22.89 8.01
N PHE A 638 -12.63 -23.70 7.02
CA PHE A 638 -13.58 -24.42 6.15
C PHE A 638 -13.44 -25.93 6.37
N ASP A 639 -14.55 -26.63 6.50
CA ASP A 639 -14.57 -28.08 6.62
C ASP A 639 -14.17 -28.73 5.28
N ALA A 640 -13.05 -29.45 5.27
CA ALA A 640 -12.52 -30.04 4.04
C ALA A 640 -13.47 -31.05 3.39
N LYS A 641 -14.28 -31.78 4.19
CA LYS A 641 -15.24 -32.76 3.65
C LYS A 641 -16.42 -32.06 2.98
N ALA A 642 -16.93 -30.98 3.57
CA ALA A 642 -17.95 -30.14 2.97
C ALA A 642 -17.45 -29.50 1.66
N MET A 643 -16.21 -28.99 1.66
CA MET A 643 -15.57 -28.46 0.44
C MET A 643 -15.50 -29.52 -0.68
N GLN A 644 -15.10 -30.76 -0.35
CA GLN A 644 -15.09 -31.88 -1.28
C GLN A 644 -16.49 -32.29 -1.78
N ASN A 645 -17.56 -31.89 -1.09
CA ASN A 645 -18.94 -32.16 -1.49
C ASN A 645 -19.54 -31.05 -2.37
N ILE A 646 -18.86 -29.91 -2.53
CA ILE A 646 -19.30 -28.87 -3.46
C ILE A 646 -19.35 -29.44 -4.87
N ARG A 647 -20.48 -29.22 -5.56
CA ARG A 647 -20.70 -29.60 -6.97
C ARG A 647 -20.97 -28.40 -7.86
N VAL A 648 -21.21 -27.23 -7.27
CA VAL A 648 -21.45 -25.99 -8.00
C VAL A 648 -20.15 -25.60 -8.74
N PRO A 649 -20.21 -25.36 -10.06
CA PRO A 649 -19.11 -24.79 -10.82
C PRO A 649 -18.51 -23.56 -10.13
N SER A 650 -17.18 -23.50 -10.00
CA SER A 650 -16.50 -22.52 -9.14
C SER A 650 -15.24 -21.96 -9.78
N LEU A 651 -15.17 -20.63 -9.91
CA LEU A 651 -13.96 -19.92 -10.29
C LEU A 651 -13.35 -19.20 -9.08
N TYR A 652 -12.09 -19.47 -8.78
CA TYR A 652 -11.28 -18.73 -7.83
C TYR A 652 -10.37 -17.76 -8.58
N VAL A 653 -10.25 -16.52 -8.11
CA VAL A 653 -9.35 -15.54 -8.71
C VAL A 653 -8.44 -14.99 -7.62
N ALA A 654 -7.13 -14.93 -7.85
CA ALA A 654 -6.17 -14.51 -6.83
C ALA A 654 -4.97 -13.77 -7.43
N GLY A 655 -4.35 -12.89 -6.63
CA GLY A 655 -2.96 -12.50 -6.83
C GLY A 655 -2.03 -13.49 -6.13
N ASP A 656 -0.91 -13.85 -6.75
CA ASP A 656 0.07 -14.79 -6.17
C ASP A 656 0.83 -14.22 -4.95
N LEU A 657 0.77 -12.90 -4.76
CA LEU A 657 1.30 -12.17 -3.60
C LEU A 657 0.19 -11.66 -2.67
N ASP A 658 -1.02 -12.23 -2.73
CA ASP A 658 -2.10 -11.89 -1.79
C ASP A 658 -1.64 -12.15 -0.34
N ASP A 659 -1.51 -11.08 0.41
CA ASP A 659 -1.02 -11.02 1.79
C ASP A 659 -2.13 -10.74 2.83
N ILE A 660 -3.39 -10.66 2.38
CA ILE A 660 -4.57 -10.43 3.25
C ILE A 660 -5.35 -11.72 3.43
N SER A 661 -5.77 -12.33 2.32
CA SER A 661 -6.42 -13.65 2.31
C SER A 661 -5.41 -14.79 2.18
N GLY A 662 -4.18 -14.49 1.74
CA GLY A 662 -3.10 -15.45 1.62
C GLY A 662 -3.28 -16.34 0.38
N PHE A 663 -2.38 -16.20 -0.61
CA PHE A 663 -2.47 -16.97 -1.85
C PHE A 663 -2.60 -18.49 -1.64
N GLU A 664 -1.77 -19.07 -0.76
CA GLU A 664 -1.84 -20.51 -0.44
C GLU A 664 -3.16 -20.90 0.23
N GLY A 665 -3.75 -20.00 1.04
CA GLY A 665 -5.07 -20.19 1.61
C GLY A 665 -6.16 -20.29 0.53
N ILE A 666 -6.13 -19.37 -0.43
CA ILE A 666 -7.07 -19.36 -1.57
C ILE A 666 -6.88 -20.60 -2.45
N LYS A 667 -5.62 -20.95 -2.76
CA LYS A 667 -5.27 -22.13 -3.55
C LYS A 667 -5.72 -23.42 -2.85
N ASN A 668 -5.64 -23.48 -1.52
CA ASN A 668 -6.15 -24.61 -0.73
C ASN A 668 -7.67 -24.73 -0.84
N LEU A 669 -8.42 -23.63 -0.82
CA LEU A 669 -9.88 -23.67 -1.05
C LEU A 669 -10.20 -24.24 -2.44
N TYR A 670 -9.54 -23.75 -3.48
CA TYR A 670 -9.67 -24.31 -4.84
C TYR A 670 -9.35 -25.81 -4.89
N ASN A 671 -8.24 -26.23 -4.28
CA ASN A 671 -7.82 -27.63 -4.29
C ASN A 671 -8.83 -28.54 -3.57
N GLN A 672 -9.40 -28.09 -2.46
CA GLN A 672 -10.38 -28.84 -1.68
C GLN A 672 -11.77 -28.89 -2.30
N THR A 673 -12.14 -27.90 -3.13
CA THR A 673 -13.44 -27.87 -3.79
C THR A 673 -13.64 -29.10 -4.68
N GLY A 674 -14.75 -29.83 -4.47
CA GLY A 674 -15.03 -31.09 -5.15
C GLY A 674 -15.66 -30.98 -6.54
N SER A 675 -15.98 -29.76 -7.00
CA SER A 675 -16.58 -29.55 -8.32
C SER A 675 -15.61 -30.00 -9.42
N GLN A 676 -16.14 -30.63 -10.46
CA GLN A 676 -15.36 -31.01 -11.65
C GLN A 676 -15.16 -29.82 -12.59
N ASP A 677 -16.01 -28.81 -12.49
CA ASP A 677 -15.91 -27.54 -13.21
C ASP A 677 -15.40 -26.49 -12.22
N LYS A 678 -14.16 -26.67 -11.79
CA LYS A 678 -13.45 -25.72 -10.94
C LYS A 678 -12.24 -25.14 -11.66
N TYR A 679 -12.05 -23.84 -11.47
CA TYR A 679 -11.06 -23.04 -12.16
C TYR A 679 -10.34 -22.13 -11.17
N MET A 680 -9.09 -21.80 -11.48
CA MET A 680 -8.33 -20.77 -10.76
C MET A 680 -7.59 -19.88 -11.75
N LEU A 681 -7.91 -18.59 -11.74
CA LEU A 681 -7.14 -17.54 -12.40
C LEU A 681 -6.18 -16.90 -11.40
N THR A 682 -4.90 -16.85 -11.75
CA THR A 682 -3.86 -16.21 -10.92
C THR A 682 -3.22 -15.05 -11.67
N TYR A 683 -3.24 -13.86 -11.09
CA TYR A 683 -2.48 -12.71 -11.56
C TYR A 683 -1.09 -12.72 -10.90
N LYS A 684 -0.02 -12.83 -11.70
CA LYS A 684 1.38 -12.86 -11.21
C LYS A 684 1.80 -11.50 -10.68
N ASN A 685 2.49 -11.48 -9.56
CA ASN A 685 2.90 -10.30 -8.78
C ASN A 685 1.76 -9.43 -8.25
N ALA A 686 0.50 -9.83 -8.39
CA ALA A 686 -0.64 -9.08 -7.84
C ALA A 686 -0.88 -9.44 -6.37
N ARG A 687 -1.42 -8.50 -5.60
CA ARG A 687 -1.78 -8.68 -4.18
C ARG A 687 -3.29 -8.90 -4.03
N HIS A 688 -3.87 -8.42 -2.93
CA HIS A 688 -5.27 -8.66 -2.59
C HIS A 688 -6.30 -7.84 -3.41
N ASN A 689 -5.90 -6.69 -3.98
CA ASN A 689 -6.82 -5.73 -4.59
C ASN A 689 -7.11 -6.02 -6.06
N ILE A 690 -7.62 -7.22 -6.36
CA ILE A 690 -7.86 -7.71 -7.72
C ILE A 690 -9.32 -7.63 -8.20
N ALA A 691 -10.21 -7.07 -7.39
CA ALA A 691 -11.64 -6.99 -7.66
C ALA A 691 -12.24 -5.58 -7.73
N PRO A 692 -11.82 -4.59 -6.89
CA PRO A 692 -12.51 -3.30 -6.84
C PRO A 692 -12.34 -2.50 -8.14
N HIS A 693 -13.19 -1.50 -8.34
CA HIS A 693 -12.95 -0.48 -9.37
C HIS A 693 -11.67 0.33 -9.06
N PRO A 694 -11.09 1.09 -10.03
CA PRO A 694 -9.94 1.95 -9.80
C PRO A 694 -10.16 2.94 -8.65
N ALA A 695 -9.08 3.34 -7.98
CA ALA A 695 -9.16 4.29 -6.88
C ALA A 695 -9.76 5.64 -7.33
N PRO A 696 -10.81 6.17 -6.69
CA PRO A 696 -11.29 7.52 -6.97
C PRO A 696 -10.22 8.55 -6.58
N ALA A 697 -10.22 9.71 -7.23
CA ALA A 697 -9.24 10.78 -7.02
C ALA A 697 -9.12 11.19 -5.54
N ILE A 698 -10.23 11.16 -4.79
CA ILE A 698 -10.22 11.46 -3.36
C ILE A 698 -9.42 10.43 -2.55
N ALA A 699 -9.45 9.15 -2.94
CA ALA A 699 -8.68 8.10 -2.28
C ALA A 699 -7.20 8.18 -2.65
N GLN A 700 -6.89 8.54 -3.89
CA GLN A 700 -5.50 8.70 -4.35
C GLN A 700 -4.76 9.83 -3.63
N SER A 701 -5.48 10.89 -3.25
CA SER A 701 -4.90 12.09 -2.62
C SER A 701 -5.00 12.10 -1.09
N SER A 702 -5.55 11.05 -0.45
CA SER A 702 -5.86 11.07 0.98
C SER A 702 -4.83 10.38 1.87
N SER A 703 -4.79 9.05 1.90
CA SER A 703 -3.98 8.25 2.82
C SER A 703 -3.85 6.80 2.34
N GLU A 704 -2.87 6.07 2.85
CA GLU A 704 -2.69 4.64 2.56
C GLU A 704 -3.96 3.84 2.90
N LEU A 705 -4.65 4.19 4.00
CA LEU A 705 -5.91 3.56 4.41
C LEU A 705 -6.98 3.60 3.30
N ASP A 706 -7.03 4.68 2.52
CA ASP A 706 -8.00 4.85 1.44
C ASP A 706 -7.49 4.29 0.11
N ILE A 707 -6.30 4.71 -0.37
CA ILE A 707 -5.77 4.23 -1.66
C ILE A 707 -5.52 2.73 -1.64
N GLY A 708 -5.04 2.20 -0.51
CA GLY A 708 -4.75 0.77 -0.31
C GLY A 708 -6.00 -0.12 -0.33
N HIS A 709 -7.21 0.45 -0.32
CA HIS A 709 -8.45 -0.30 -0.52
C HIS A 709 -8.70 -0.67 -2.00
N TYR A 710 -8.06 0.04 -2.93
CA TYR A 710 -8.31 -0.10 -4.38
C TYR A 710 -7.07 -0.49 -5.17
N TYR A 711 -5.91 -0.02 -4.72
CA TYR A 711 -4.72 0.04 -5.54
C TYR A 711 -3.99 -1.31 -5.60
N GLU A 712 -3.64 -1.72 -6.81
CA GLU A 712 -2.73 -2.84 -7.07
C GLU A 712 -1.42 -2.31 -7.69
N PRO A 713 -0.27 -2.46 -7.01
CA PRO A 713 0.99 -1.89 -7.50
C PRO A 713 1.54 -2.52 -8.78
N SER A 714 1.27 -3.80 -9.03
CA SER A 714 1.88 -4.53 -10.15
C SER A 714 1.03 -4.53 -11.41
N TRP A 715 -0.27 -4.21 -11.29
CA TRP A 715 -1.23 -4.29 -12.37
C TRP A 715 -2.08 -3.04 -12.49
N SER A 716 -2.40 -2.67 -13.72
CA SER A 716 -3.47 -1.71 -13.97
C SER A 716 -4.80 -2.28 -13.50
N MET A 717 -5.49 -1.55 -12.61
CA MET A 717 -6.84 -1.90 -12.16
C MET A 717 -7.81 -2.03 -13.33
N ARG A 718 -7.66 -1.20 -14.37
CA ARG A 718 -8.46 -1.31 -15.60
C ARG A 718 -8.26 -2.68 -16.25
N THR A 719 -7.01 -3.10 -16.46
CA THR A 719 -6.70 -4.39 -17.09
C THR A 719 -7.28 -5.55 -16.29
N ILE A 720 -7.09 -5.54 -14.97
CA ILE A 720 -7.70 -6.54 -14.07
C ILE A 720 -9.23 -6.55 -14.22
N ASN A 721 -9.88 -5.40 -14.20
CA ASN A 721 -11.35 -5.33 -14.26
C ASN A 721 -11.90 -5.83 -15.61
N GLU A 722 -11.25 -5.52 -16.73
CA GLU A 722 -11.68 -6.02 -18.05
C GLU A 722 -11.45 -7.53 -18.20
N THR A 723 -10.35 -8.06 -17.67
CA THR A 723 -10.12 -9.51 -17.58
C THR A 723 -11.15 -10.19 -16.67
N ASN A 724 -11.49 -9.57 -15.53
CA ASN A 724 -12.52 -10.09 -14.64
C ASN A 724 -13.89 -10.14 -15.33
N LYS A 725 -14.27 -9.10 -16.09
CA LYS A 725 -15.51 -9.10 -16.89
C LYS A 725 -15.56 -10.32 -17.81
N HIS A 726 -14.49 -10.56 -18.55
CA HIS A 726 -14.39 -11.69 -19.48
C HIS A 726 -14.65 -13.03 -18.81
N PHE A 727 -13.89 -13.36 -17.76
CA PHE A 727 -13.99 -14.67 -17.12
C PHE A 727 -15.26 -14.84 -16.30
N VAL A 728 -15.76 -13.77 -15.68
CA VAL A 728 -17.03 -13.82 -14.97
C VAL A 728 -18.17 -14.04 -15.96
N LEU A 729 -18.20 -13.33 -17.10
CA LEU A 729 -19.24 -13.52 -18.10
C LEU A 729 -19.20 -14.94 -18.67
N ALA A 730 -18.01 -15.46 -19.01
CA ALA A 730 -17.85 -16.86 -19.43
C ALA A 730 -18.41 -17.84 -18.40
N MET A 731 -18.08 -17.66 -17.12
CA MET A 731 -18.55 -18.49 -16.01
C MET A 731 -20.09 -18.44 -15.88
N MET A 732 -20.67 -17.24 -15.91
CA MET A 732 -22.11 -17.05 -15.74
C MET A 732 -22.89 -17.55 -16.96
N ASP A 733 -22.44 -17.27 -18.18
CA ASP A 733 -23.14 -17.70 -19.39
C ASP A 733 -23.06 -19.22 -19.54
N CYS A 734 -21.88 -19.82 -19.33
CA CYS A 734 -21.68 -21.27 -19.42
C CYS A 734 -22.57 -22.01 -18.42
N HIS A 735 -22.53 -21.64 -17.13
CA HIS A 735 -23.13 -22.46 -16.08
C HIS A 735 -24.49 -21.96 -15.59
N VAL A 736 -24.73 -20.64 -15.53
CA VAL A 736 -26.02 -20.08 -15.06
C VAL A 736 -27.06 -20.05 -16.18
N LYS A 737 -26.68 -19.61 -17.38
CA LYS A 737 -27.57 -19.64 -18.55
C LYS A 737 -27.50 -20.95 -19.34
N GLY A 738 -26.46 -21.76 -19.14
CA GLY A 738 -26.30 -23.03 -19.86
C GLY A 738 -25.84 -22.87 -21.31
N ILE A 739 -25.18 -21.76 -21.66
CA ILE A 739 -24.69 -21.48 -23.02
C ILE A 739 -23.36 -22.23 -23.21
N THR A 740 -23.42 -23.45 -23.73
CA THR A 740 -22.27 -24.36 -23.78
C THR A 740 -21.08 -23.83 -24.56
N THR A 741 -21.29 -23.01 -25.60
CA THR A 741 -20.20 -22.37 -26.36
C THR A 741 -19.38 -21.42 -25.51
N GLN A 742 -19.95 -20.84 -24.45
CA GLN A 742 -19.22 -19.94 -23.55
C GLN A 742 -18.30 -20.71 -22.58
N CYS A 743 -18.54 -22.01 -22.39
CA CYS A 743 -17.63 -22.86 -21.61
C CYS A 743 -16.26 -23.02 -22.27
N GLU A 744 -16.17 -22.79 -23.59
CA GLU A 744 -14.91 -22.87 -24.35
C GLU A 744 -13.93 -21.75 -23.97
N TYR A 745 -14.37 -20.66 -23.34
CA TYR A 745 -13.51 -19.61 -22.78
C TYR A 745 -12.93 -19.98 -21.39
N LEU A 746 -13.39 -21.08 -20.80
CA LEU A 746 -12.91 -21.60 -19.51
C LEU A 746 -11.97 -22.80 -19.67
N ASP A 747 -11.84 -23.34 -20.88
CA ASP A 747 -10.90 -24.42 -21.19
C ASP A 747 -9.61 -23.83 -21.79
N LEU A 748 -8.64 -23.54 -20.92
CA LEU A 748 -7.43 -22.81 -21.28
C LEU A 748 -6.15 -23.57 -20.92
N PRO A 749 -5.06 -23.39 -21.69
CA PRO A 749 -3.74 -23.88 -21.28
C PRO A 749 -3.27 -23.12 -20.03
N GLN A 750 -2.48 -23.78 -19.18
CA GLN A 750 -2.13 -23.25 -17.86
C GLN A 750 -1.38 -21.91 -17.91
N ASN A 751 -0.45 -21.72 -18.85
CA ASN A 751 0.38 -20.52 -18.89
C ASN A 751 -0.15 -19.52 -19.93
N GLY A 752 -0.51 -18.32 -19.48
CA GLY A 752 -0.97 -17.21 -20.32
C GLY A 752 0.16 -16.38 -20.96
N ASP A 753 1.42 -16.60 -20.59
CA ASP A 753 2.58 -15.82 -21.08
C ASP A 753 2.93 -16.09 -22.55
N GLN A 754 2.35 -17.13 -23.16
CA GLN A 754 2.60 -17.52 -24.55
C GLN A 754 4.10 -17.75 -24.85
N ALA A 755 4.84 -18.26 -23.85
CA ALA A 755 6.26 -18.56 -23.98
C ALA A 755 6.55 -19.49 -25.17
N VAL A 756 7.72 -19.30 -25.80
CA VAL A 756 8.14 -20.12 -26.93
C VAL A 756 8.71 -21.44 -26.42
N VAL A 757 8.10 -22.55 -26.82
CA VAL A 757 8.58 -23.92 -26.56
C VAL A 757 8.88 -24.55 -27.92
N ASP A 758 10.08 -25.13 -28.09
CA ASP A 758 10.52 -25.75 -29.35
C ASP A 758 10.34 -24.85 -30.59
N ALA A 759 10.70 -23.56 -30.45
CA ALA A 759 10.57 -22.53 -31.48
C ALA A 759 9.13 -22.22 -31.95
N LYS A 760 8.09 -22.65 -31.22
CA LYS A 760 6.69 -22.27 -31.45
C LYS A 760 6.08 -21.59 -30.22
N PRO A 761 5.35 -20.47 -30.37
CA PRO A 761 4.61 -19.88 -29.26
C PRO A 761 3.51 -20.84 -28.81
N LEU A 762 3.27 -20.90 -27.49
CA LEU A 762 2.08 -21.57 -26.96
C LEU A 762 0.81 -20.92 -27.53
N PRO A 763 -0.29 -21.69 -27.69
CA PRO A 763 -1.54 -21.17 -28.22
C PRO A 763 -2.08 -20.03 -27.35
N GLN A 764 -2.66 -19.01 -27.99
CA GLN A 764 -3.32 -17.90 -27.32
C GLN A 764 -4.49 -18.40 -26.47
N TRP A 765 -4.75 -17.73 -25.34
CA TRP A 765 -5.98 -17.95 -24.61
C TRP A 765 -7.16 -17.48 -25.44
N ARG A 766 -8.24 -18.27 -25.43
CA ARG A 766 -9.42 -17.94 -26.21
C ARG A 766 -9.98 -16.59 -25.77
N GLY A 767 -10.27 -15.72 -26.73
CA GLY A 767 -10.78 -14.37 -26.50
C GLY A 767 -9.73 -13.37 -25.97
N PHE A 768 -8.45 -13.72 -26.03
CA PHE A 768 -7.34 -12.80 -25.82
C PHE A 768 -6.48 -12.73 -27.08
N ASP A 769 -6.12 -11.52 -27.48
CA ASP A 769 -5.13 -11.32 -28.53
C ASP A 769 -3.73 -11.73 -28.06
N ASN A 770 -2.82 -11.90 -29.03
CA ASN A 770 -1.43 -12.27 -28.79
C ASN A 770 -0.78 -11.35 -27.74
N ARG A 771 -0.18 -11.94 -26.69
CA ARG A 771 0.46 -11.28 -25.53
C ARG A 771 -0.47 -10.59 -24.52
N PHE A 772 -1.79 -10.60 -24.71
CA PHE A 772 -2.71 -9.96 -23.76
C PHE A 772 -3.10 -10.87 -22.58
N SER A 773 -2.75 -12.16 -22.64
CA SER A 773 -2.86 -13.08 -21.50
C SER A 773 -1.61 -13.10 -20.59
N THR A 774 -0.58 -12.32 -20.92
CA THR A 774 0.71 -12.31 -20.20
C THR A 774 0.54 -11.88 -18.74
N GLY A 775 1.25 -12.55 -17.84
CA GLY A 775 1.19 -12.34 -16.40
C GLY A 775 0.09 -13.13 -15.72
N MET A 776 -0.66 -13.97 -16.45
CA MET A 776 -1.75 -14.78 -15.90
C MET A 776 -1.47 -16.27 -16.00
N ASP A 777 -1.85 -17.02 -14.96
CA ASP A 777 -1.89 -18.48 -14.97
C ASP A 777 -3.33 -18.98 -14.75
N TRP A 778 -3.65 -20.10 -15.40
CA TRP A 778 -4.93 -20.78 -15.32
C TRP A 778 -4.76 -22.19 -14.75
N GLN A 779 -5.60 -22.59 -13.81
CA GLN A 779 -5.69 -23.98 -13.37
C GLN A 779 -7.13 -24.45 -13.51
N GLN A 780 -7.29 -25.72 -13.89
CA GLN A 780 -8.58 -26.36 -14.02
C GLN A 780 -8.48 -27.83 -13.62
N ALA A 781 -9.58 -28.39 -13.11
CA ALA A 781 -9.60 -29.80 -12.69
C ALA A 781 -9.54 -30.77 -13.87
N LYS A 782 -10.18 -30.43 -15.00
CA LYS A 782 -10.14 -31.24 -16.22
C LYS A 782 -8.90 -30.87 -17.05
N PRO A 783 -8.14 -31.83 -17.58
CA PRO A 783 -7.06 -31.52 -18.51
C PRO A 783 -7.58 -30.71 -19.70
N HIS A 784 -6.78 -29.74 -20.15
CA HIS A 784 -7.12 -28.91 -21.30
C HIS A 784 -7.36 -29.77 -22.56
N ALA A 785 -8.48 -29.57 -23.25
CA ALA A 785 -8.75 -30.27 -24.51
C ALA A 785 -7.88 -29.65 -25.61
N LYS A 786 -6.96 -30.46 -26.15
CA LYS A 786 -5.99 -30.03 -27.19
C LYS A 786 -6.63 -29.69 -28.52
#